data_AF-A0A2H9MIB9-F1
#
_entry.id   AF-A0A2H9MIB9-F1
#
_cell.length_a   1.000
_cell.length_b   1.000
_cell.length_c   1.000
_cell.angle_alpha   90.00
_cell.angle_beta   90.00
_cell.angle_gamma   90.00
#
_symmetry.space_group_name_H-M   'P 1'
#
loop_
_entity.id
_entity.type
_entity.pdbx_description
1 polymer ?
#
loop_
_entity_poly.entity_id
_entity_poly.type
_entity_poly.pdbx_seq_one_letter_code
_entity_poly.pdbx_strand_id
1 'polypeptide(L)'
;MKNSIKTALGLLLALSIILPVNAISPHFSKTNNLNNLYDSTDSIPVIESKTIKNDGCVYKVWVGGELHCTKIYYQVSRDEGITWSDSKPITDENYTPISVELLKDKKTFHLIWEDGTLRVFKTYYMKSSDGGATWSKPINVGFKNPKMVLDNSIIYILSTTSDRKMSISRSVDEGRTFTRTELDTGFSCFANNIVVNDGCIHIAFSGGIRDSETGTHNNMGIYCIFSKDGSHWGNAVKVSDVKSPVNSVSIKNKDNLLYVKWTEDKEREHLTYMKSSLDGISWDKKEIVDVVEVQQQNHNPTISSWTKSAEKVEKEWTFICYSDADNNLNSYGIADINEMEQVGSTADINIVVLFDGSSNGDSKAYYIQQDSNTSSITSPQIPLTSINASWGTELNMGNPQTCIDFVKYVYNNYPAKKYAMDFWNHGGSWKYGMCSDDTNSDDLTMLEVRTIYEKLRVDTGKKLLWDVMGMDECLMSDVEVAYDAKQYVNYICNSEDSIGGDGWEYNLVLQHIKDQPTMDPETFAYWIYKEYGNYYGTSGSYTTMSVVNVTEFDYSLMPAINNLGQKLRHKAKTLNSNIATAATNSASWQGYTWNRDLIHFAQNLQSQIPVGTDADIYNAAQLIINLGAANPFGEAPWNATWNHSKSILCHNLNTNEHGITIYCSGTSYDTVYDTLKIVSETTWDEALKAIFANTTDYPNKEPFCSITSPTQGSAVTTNTVVTITGTANDSGDGGTVQRVEVKIDREAWQTATGTTSWSWNWNTAGFAPGKHRITARSFDGTDYSATWNYVTVNLITDPTLPDLIVTNISFSIASPSKNDFLTSPQAKSTFYTYHNYTTLVSDMQALNSTYPNTFELYTAQALFGLPNVSYGSENYKTWIIRITNESTGFNKPEVLFIGGHHGDETVGVEAAYYYAELLCTKYTTDSWIKYLVDNREIYIMPCINPYGWVHLQRYDENGVDMNRDYPYDYSGSAPLSTIGARAVHELTKCHLFINTVSWHGGAEGIYYAWGCYAHNTAPYECPDDIAFYNEGKYMSQYGGSYTASGSNYYEYGRANQMLYPCYGAYEDYAYAASWDLA
;
A
#
# COMPACT_ATOMS: atom_id res chain seq x y z
N MET A 1 -31.84 -8.64 -22.29
CA MET A 1 -32.03 -7.22 -21.96
C MET A 1 -32.07 -6.93 -20.46
N LYS A 2 -33.14 -7.26 -19.69
CA LYS A 2 -33.16 -6.99 -18.23
C LYS A 2 -31.97 -7.61 -17.48
N ASN A 3 -31.65 -8.88 -17.74
CA ASN A 3 -30.48 -9.53 -17.12
C ASN A 3 -29.17 -8.93 -17.64
N SER A 4 -29.08 -8.56 -18.93
CA SER A 4 -27.91 -7.89 -19.52
C SER A 4 -27.59 -6.53 -18.87
N ILE A 5 -28.62 -5.73 -18.58
CA ILE A 5 -28.49 -4.44 -17.88
C ILE A 5 -28.05 -4.66 -16.43
N LYS A 6 -28.60 -5.69 -15.75
CA LYS A 6 -28.12 -6.09 -14.43
C LYS A 6 -26.66 -6.50 -14.47
N THR A 7 -26.25 -7.33 -15.42
CA THR A 7 -24.84 -7.75 -15.59
C THR A 7 -23.90 -6.54 -15.69
N ALA A 8 -24.26 -5.49 -16.44
CA ALA A 8 -23.47 -4.26 -16.52
C ALA A 8 -23.45 -3.44 -15.21
N LEU A 9 -24.56 -3.37 -14.46
CA LEU A 9 -24.55 -2.82 -13.10
C LEU A 9 -23.68 -3.65 -12.15
N GLY A 10 -23.64 -4.97 -12.35
CA GLY A 10 -22.76 -5.90 -11.67
C GLY A 10 -21.29 -5.65 -11.95
N LEU A 11 -20.93 -5.23 -13.18
CA LEU A 11 -19.58 -4.77 -13.50
C LEU A 11 -19.25 -3.49 -12.74
N LEU A 12 -20.13 -2.48 -12.74
CA LEU A 12 -19.87 -1.25 -11.98
C LEU A 12 -19.76 -1.49 -10.47
N LEU A 13 -20.48 -2.48 -9.94
CA LEU A 13 -20.33 -2.97 -8.57
C LEU A 13 -19.00 -3.70 -8.37
N ALA A 14 -18.62 -4.60 -9.28
CA ALA A 14 -17.33 -5.29 -9.26
C ALA A 14 -16.17 -4.31 -9.30
N LEU A 15 -16.22 -3.32 -10.20
CA LEU A 15 -15.27 -2.22 -10.28
C LEU A 15 -15.28 -1.37 -9.01
N SER A 16 -16.42 -1.20 -8.33
CA SER A 16 -16.44 -0.50 -7.03
C SER A 16 -15.85 -1.31 -5.87
N ILE A 17 -15.71 -2.63 -6.03
CA ILE A 17 -15.18 -3.58 -5.03
C ILE A 17 -13.71 -3.95 -5.30
N ILE A 18 -13.33 -4.11 -6.58
CA ILE A 18 -12.01 -4.54 -7.07
C ILE A 18 -11.12 -3.32 -7.35
N LEU A 19 -11.71 -2.22 -7.84
CA LEU A 19 -11.04 -0.98 -8.21
C LEU A 19 -11.76 0.21 -7.54
N PRO A 20 -11.66 0.37 -6.19
CA PRO A 20 -12.18 1.57 -5.55
C PRO A 20 -11.65 2.79 -6.31
N VAL A 21 -12.47 3.84 -6.38
CA VAL A 21 -12.48 5.03 -7.26
C VAL A 21 -11.11 5.71 -7.54
N ASN A 22 -10.04 5.26 -6.89
CA ASN A 22 -8.65 5.65 -7.06
C ASN A 22 -7.88 4.85 -8.12
N ALA A 23 -8.53 4.02 -8.95
CA ALA A 23 -7.95 3.56 -10.21
C ALA A 23 -7.88 4.73 -11.22
N ILE A 24 -7.09 5.75 -10.89
CA ILE A 24 -6.55 6.67 -11.87
C ILE A 24 -5.48 5.86 -12.59
N SER A 25 -5.67 5.65 -13.89
CA SER A 25 -4.63 5.05 -14.70
C SER A 25 -3.32 5.85 -14.54
N PRO A 26 -2.17 5.22 -14.23
CA PRO A 26 -0.92 5.95 -14.00
C PRO A 26 -0.31 6.59 -15.26
N HIS A 27 -0.93 6.46 -16.43
CA HIS A 27 -0.39 7.01 -17.67
C HIS A 27 -1.03 8.36 -18.02
N PHE A 28 -0.23 9.42 -17.89
CA PHE A 28 -0.50 10.85 -18.15
C PHE A 28 -0.93 11.74 -16.96
N SER A 29 -0.06 11.90 -15.97
CA SER A 29 0.04 13.15 -15.20
C SER A 29 1.01 14.11 -15.91
N LYS A 30 0.52 14.85 -16.91
CA LYS A 30 1.17 16.10 -17.35
C LYS A 30 0.45 17.27 -16.71
N THR A 31 0.88 17.63 -15.50
CA THR A 31 1.28 18.98 -15.07
C THR A 31 1.59 18.96 -13.57
N ASN A 32 2.68 19.62 -13.21
CA ASN A 32 3.27 19.66 -11.87
C ASN A 32 2.35 20.21 -10.78
N ASN A 33 2.52 19.71 -9.56
CA ASN A 33 2.26 20.34 -8.26
C ASN A 33 0.91 21.06 -8.05
N LEU A 34 -0.05 20.38 -7.43
CA LEU A 34 -1.15 21.03 -6.70
C LEU A 34 -1.55 20.24 -5.45
N ASN A 35 -0.64 20.18 -4.48
CA ASN A 35 -1.06 20.07 -3.08
C ASN A 35 -0.95 21.46 -2.45
N ASN A 36 -2.08 21.92 -1.91
CA ASN A 36 -2.34 23.16 -1.17
C ASN A 36 -2.48 24.45 -1.97
N LEU A 37 -3.71 25.02 -1.94
CA LEU A 37 -4.03 26.36 -1.44
C LEU A 37 -5.55 26.60 -1.55
N TYR A 38 -6.32 26.20 -0.53
CA TYR A 38 -7.53 26.97 -0.19
C TYR A 38 -7.04 28.25 0.49
N ASP A 39 -6.98 29.33 -0.27
CA ASP A 39 -6.96 30.66 0.31
C ASP A 39 -8.41 30.95 0.75
N SER A 40 -8.63 31.06 2.06
CA SER A 40 -9.93 31.07 2.74
C SER A 40 -10.83 32.28 2.43
N THR A 41 -10.64 32.94 1.29
CA THR A 41 -11.31 34.19 0.94
C THR A 41 -11.92 34.23 -0.47
N ASP A 42 -11.58 33.33 -1.40
CA ASP A 42 -12.10 33.37 -2.78
C ASP A 42 -12.80 32.06 -3.20
N SER A 43 -14.03 32.19 -3.69
CA SER A 43 -14.93 31.09 -4.07
C SER A 43 -14.67 30.50 -5.48
N ILE A 44 -13.47 30.67 -6.03
CA ILE A 44 -13.12 30.24 -7.40
C ILE A 44 -12.04 29.15 -7.32
N PRO A 45 -12.27 27.93 -7.85
CA PRO A 45 -11.28 26.87 -7.86
C PRO A 45 -9.99 27.32 -8.55
N VAL A 46 -8.84 27.09 -7.92
CA VAL A 46 -7.51 27.49 -8.42
C VAL A 46 -6.80 26.28 -9.05
N ILE A 47 -6.48 26.37 -10.34
CA ILE A 47 -5.80 25.33 -11.13
C ILE A 47 -4.29 25.51 -11.15
N GLU A 48 -3.78 26.73 -11.22
CA GLU A 48 -2.35 27.01 -11.04
C GLU A 48 -2.22 28.46 -10.57
N SER A 49 -1.25 28.78 -9.71
CA SER A 49 -0.96 30.16 -9.34
C SER A 49 0.51 30.52 -9.42
N LYS A 50 0.79 31.82 -9.64
CA LYS A 50 2.11 32.44 -9.50
C LYS A 50 2.00 33.68 -8.64
N THR A 51 2.98 33.86 -7.76
CA THR A 51 3.06 35.02 -6.87
C THR A 51 4.41 35.70 -7.00
N ILE A 52 4.42 37.03 -7.13
CA ILE A 52 5.63 37.85 -7.12
C ILE A 52 5.53 38.86 -5.99
N LYS A 53 6.58 38.98 -5.17
CA LYS A 53 6.73 40.07 -4.19
C LYS A 53 7.64 41.14 -4.75
N ASN A 54 7.23 42.41 -4.70
CA ASN A 54 8.09 43.54 -5.06
C ASN A 54 7.63 44.85 -4.42
N ASP A 55 8.55 45.66 -3.93
CA ASP A 55 8.31 47.00 -3.36
C ASP A 55 7.19 47.03 -2.29
N GLY A 56 7.14 46.02 -1.41
CA GLY A 56 6.09 45.88 -0.36
C GLY A 56 4.72 45.41 -0.87
N CYS A 57 4.56 45.20 -2.18
CA CYS A 57 3.36 44.66 -2.79
C CYS A 57 3.51 43.16 -3.12
N VAL A 58 2.39 42.43 -3.06
CA VAL A 58 2.28 41.02 -3.48
C VAL A 58 1.33 40.95 -4.68
N TYR A 59 1.78 40.36 -5.78
CA TYR A 59 1.00 40.20 -7.00
C TYR A 59 0.71 38.72 -7.22
N LYS A 60 -0.56 38.36 -7.42
CA LYS A 60 -1.03 36.99 -7.58
C LYS A 60 -1.73 36.87 -8.93
N VAL A 61 -1.30 35.90 -9.75
CA VAL A 61 -2.09 35.43 -10.91
C VAL A 61 -2.42 33.98 -10.73
N TRP A 62 -3.58 33.58 -11.20
CA TRP A 62 -3.95 32.17 -11.20
C TRP A 62 -4.89 31.83 -12.33
N VAL A 63 -4.85 30.57 -12.76
CA VAL A 63 -5.90 29.98 -13.59
C VAL A 63 -7.00 29.51 -12.65
N GLY A 64 -8.25 29.92 -12.91
CA GLY A 64 -9.40 29.45 -12.13
C GLY A 64 -10.66 29.28 -12.96
N GLY A 65 -11.61 28.50 -12.45
CA GLY A 65 -12.81 28.07 -13.18
C GLY A 65 -12.81 26.57 -13.49
N GLU A 66 -13.78 26.12 -14.28
CA GLU A 66 -13.97 24.70 -14.66
C GLU A 66 -13.07 24.33 -15.86
N LEU A 67 -12.57 23.08 -15.93
CA LEU A 67 -11.85 22.58 -17.11
C LEU A 67 -12.76 22.74 -18.35
N HIS A 68 -12.24 23.40 -19.40
CA HIS A 68 -12.96 23.88 -20.60
C HIS A 68 -13.59 25.29 -20.53
N CYS A 69 -13.66 25.92 -19.35
CA CYS A 69 -14.16 27.28 -19.12
C CYS A 69 -13.24 28.09 -18.16
N THR A 70 -11.95 27.77 -18.13
CA THR A 70 -10.98 28.41 -17.25
C THR A 70 -10.67 29.84 -17.68
N LYS A 71 -10.27 30.69 -16.72
CA LYS A 71 -9.81 32.05 -16.96
C LYS A 71 -8.57 32.35 -16.13
N ILE A 72 -7.76 33.29 -16.59
CA ILE A 72 -6.68 33.84 -15.75
C ILE A 72 -7.26 34.97 -14.92
N TYR A 73 -6.98 34.97 -13.63
CA TYR A 73 -7.33 36.01 -12.68
C TYR A 73 -6.08 36.72 -12.17
N TYR A 74 -6.23 37.97 -11.76
CA TYR A 74 -5.17 38.80 -11.20
C TYR A 74 -5.64 39.53 -9.94
N GLN A 75 -4.79 39.55 -8.92
CA GLN A 75 -4.95 40.37 -7.72
C GLN A 75 -3.63 41.00 -7.29
N VAL A 76 -3.75 42.12 -6.56
CA VAL A 76 -2.62 42.78 -5.90
C VAL A 76 -2.96 43.06 -4.44
N SER A 77 -2.02 42.74 -3.56
CA SER A 77 -1.96 43.23 -2.19
C SER A 77 -0.89 44.30 -2.08
N ARG A 78 -1.21 45.39 -1.38
CA ARG A 78 -0.31 46.55 -1.18
C ARG A 78 0.23 46.65 0.26
N ASP A 79 -0.08 45.66 1.07
CA ASP A 79 0.20 45.56 2.51
C ASP A 79 0.72 44.16 2.85
N GLU A 80 1.62 43.64 2.02
CA GLU A 80 2.32 42.36 2.23
C GLU A 80 1.45 41.09 2.34
N GLY A 81 0.22 41.14 1.81
CA GLY A 81 -0.71 40.01 1.74
C GLY A 81 -1.87 40.09 2.72
N ILE A 82 -2.03 41.20 3.45
CA ILE A 82 -3.09 41.38 4.46
C ILE A 82 -4.44 41.68 3.78
N THR A 83 -4.46 42.57 2.78
CA THR A 83 -5.64 42.87 1.97
C THR A 83 -5.35 42.72 0.48
N TRP A 84 -6.37 42.32 -0.29
CA TRP A 84 -6.28 42.05 -1.72
C TRP A 84 -7.30 42.90 -2.49
N SER A 85 -6.93 43.29 -3.71
CA SER A 85 -7.87 43.87 -4.68
C SER A 85 -8.91 42.84 -5.13
N ASP A 86 -10.04 43.30 -5.67
CA ASP A 86 -11.04 42.41 -6.29
C ASP A 86 -10.42 41.49 -7.35
N SER A 87 -10.86 40.23 -7.35
CA SER A 87 -10.51 39.27 -8.41
C SER A 87 -11.25 39.60 -9.70
N LYS A 88 -10.51 39.76 -10.81
CA LYS A 88 -11.08 39.96 -12.14
C LYS A 88 -10.44 39.02 -13.16
N PRO A 89 -11.22 38.38 -14.04
CA PRO A 89 -10.67 37.61 -15.14
C PRO A 89 -10.02 38.56 -16.15
N ILE A 90 -8.79 38.25 -16.56
CA ILE A 90 -8.02 39.02 -17.55
C ILE A 90 -8.07 38.36 -18.95
N THR A 91 -8.52 37.11 -19.06
CA THR A 91 -8.82 36.43 -20.33
C THR A 91 -10.33 36.40 -20.60
N ASP A 92 -10.71 36.42 -21.88
CA ASP A 92 -12.10 36.26 -22.31
C ASP A 92 -12.47 34.78 -22.54
N GLU A 93 -13.69 34.53 -23.04
CA GLU A 93 -14.26 33.19 -23.27
C GLU A 93 -13.66 32.43 -24.47
N ASN A 94 -12.80 33.06 -25.27
CA ASN A 94 -12.17 32.40 -26.42
C ASN A 94 -10.95 31.55 -26.03
N TYR A 95 -10.61 31.51 -24.74
CA TYR A 95 -9.44 30.82 -24.21
C TYR A 95 -9.84 29.87 -23.10
N THR A 96 -9.09 28.77 -22.99
CA THR A 96 -9.12 27.82 -21.89
C THR A 96 -7.69 27.70 -21.34
N PRO A 97 -7.21 28.67 -20.55
CA PRO A 97 -5.89 28.61 -19.93
C PRO A 97 -5.76 27.39 -19.01
N ILE A 98 -4.66 26.65 -19.11
CA ILE A 98 -4.41 25.46 -18.28
C ILE A 98 -3.12 25.57 -17.46
N SER A 99 -2.26 26.53 -17.77
CA SER A 99 -1.08 26.89 -16.96
C SER A 99 -0.79 28.38 -17.05
N VAL A 100 -0.06 28.97 -16.10
CA VAL A 100 0.31 30.40 -16.14
C VAL A 100 1.72 30.66 -15.63
N GLU A 101 2.48 31.54 -16.30
CA GLU A 101 3.71 32.13 -15.74
C GLU A 101 3.65 33.65 -15.73
N LEU A 102 4.30 34.25 -14.72
CA LEU A 102 4.38 35.69 -14.52
C LEU A 102 5.81 36.08 -14.19
N LEU A 103 6.30 37.13 -14.85
CA LEU A 103 7.54 37.83 -14.50
C LEU A 103 7.31 39.34 -14.44
N LYS A 104 8.20 40.06 -13.78
CA LYS A 104 8.21 41.53 -13.74
C LYS A 104 9.58 42.05 -14.20
N ASP A 105 9.59 42.91 -15.21
CA ASP A 105 10.76 43.69 -15.60
C ASP A 105 10.48 45.18 -15.36
N LYS A 106 11.28 45.80 -14.48
CA LYS A 106 11.10 47.21 -14.07
C LYS A 106 9.66 47.50 -13.59
N LYS A 107 8.83 48.15 -14.41
CA LYS A 107 7.41 48.46 -14.13
C LYS A 107 6.42 47.59 -14.93
N THR A 108 6.92 46.72 -15.81
CA THR A 108 6.11 45.93 -16.72
C THR A 108 5.99 44.49 -16.22
N PHE A 109 4.76 43.99 -16.16
CA PHE A 109 4.45 42.59 -15.96
C PHE A 109 4.36 41.87 -17.30
N HIS A 110 4.96 40.69 -17.36
CA HIS A 110 4.98 39.80 -18.51
C HIS A 110 4.28 38.51 -18.10
N LEU A 111 3.23 38.14 -18.84
CA LEU A 111 2.41 36.97 -18.54
C LEU A 111 2.36 36.05 -19.75
N ILE A 112 2.54 34.76 -19.52
CA ILE A 112 2.30 33.71 -20.52
C ILE A 112 1.39 32.64 -19.95
N TRP A 113 0.68 31.94 -20.84
CA TRP A 113 -0.11 30.77 -20.48
C TRP A 113 -0.13 29.76 -21.60
N GLU A 114 -0.35 28.50 -21.24
CA GLU A 114 -0.76 27.46 -22.18
C GLU A 114 -2.29 27.46 -22.28
N ASP A 115 -2.79 27.50 -23.50
CA ASP A 115 -4.20 27.46 -23.84
C ASP A 115 -4.57 26.07 -24.35
N GLY A 116 -5.51 25.41 -23.67
CA GLY A 116 -5.99 24.06 -23.95
C GLY A 116 -7.26 24.01 -24.81
N THR A 117 -7.69 25.13 -25.38
CA THR A 117 -8.92 25.23 -26.18
C THR A 117 -8.93 24.15 -27.27
N LEU A 118 -9.96 23.29 -27.27
CA LEU A 118 -10.14 22.18 -28.23
C LEU A 118 -8.97 21.18 -28.28
N ARG A 119 -8.19 21.03 -27.19
CA ARG A 119 -6.97 20.19 -27.10
C ARG A 119 -5.87 20.58 -28.10
N VAL A 120 -5.88 21.80 -28.64
CA VAL A 120 -4.79 22.36 -29.48
C VAL A 120 -3.94 23.31 -28.65
N PHE A 121 -2.92 22.75 -27.99
CA PHE A 121 -2.09 23.49 -27.05
C PHE A 121 -1.26 24.60 -27.71
N LYS A 122 -1.53 25.86 -27.34
CA LYS A 122 -0.82 27.05 -27.80
C LYS A 122 -0.34 27.89 -26.62
N THR A 123 0.79 28.58 -26.79
CA THR A 123 1.26 29.55 -25.79
C THR A 123 0.85 30.96 -26.21
N TYR A 124 0.23 31.71 -25.31
CA TYR A 124 -0.07 33.11 -25.52
C TYR A 124 0.68 34.00 -24.52
N TYR A 125 0.91 35.25 -24.93
CA TYR A 125 1.60 36.28 -24.15
C TYR A 125 0.74 37.53 -24.00
N MET A 126 0.78 38.14 -22.82
CA MET A 126 0.25 39.48 -22.52
C MET A 126 1.23 40.26 -21.64
N LYS A 127 1.08 41.59 -21.62
CA LYS A 127 1.81 42.47 -20.70
C LYS A 127 0.93 43.53 -20.06
N SER A 128 1.39 44.03 -18.91
CA SER A 128 0.80 45.18 -18.23
C SER A 128 1.89 46.14 -17.79
N SER A 129 1.75 47.44 -18.10
CA SER A 129 2.72 48.49 -17.72
C SER A 129 2.22 49.40 -16.59
N ASP A 130 1.03 49.13 -16.07
CA ASP A 130 0.33 49.95 -15.05
C ASP A 130 0.04 49.17 -13.76
N GLY A 131 0.76 48.07 -13.54
CA GLY A 131 0.62 47.26 -12.33
C GLY A 131 -0.60 46.34 -12.35
N GLY A 132 -0.94 45.79 -13.51
CA GLY A 132 -2.02 44.82 -13.71
C GLY A 132 -3.41 45.45 -13.87
N ALA A 133 -3.51 46.78 -13.94
CA ALA A 133 -4.78 47.46 -14.13
C ALA A 133 -5.31 47.30 -15.56
N THR A 134 -4.42 47.29 -16.55
CA THR A 134 -4.74 46.93 -17.94
C THR A 134 -3.73 45.93 -18.51
N TRP A 135 -4.20 45.08 -19.41
CA TRP A 135 -3.40 44.06 -20.10
C TRP A 135 -3.47 44.26 -21.62
N SER A 136 -2.36 44.01 -22.31
CA SER A 136 -2.31 44.02 -23.77
C SER A 136 -3.13 42.87 -24.36
N LYS A 137 -3.46 42.94 -25.66
CA LYS A 137 -4.10 41.81 -26.35
C LYS A 137 -3.20 40.56 -26.35
N PRO A 138 -3.77 39.35 -26.24
CA PRO A 138 -3.04 38.09 -26.38
C PRO A 138 -2.28 37.99 -27.71
N ILE A 139 -1.02 37.56 -27.66
CA ILE A 139 -0.19 37.25 -28.84
C ILE A 139 0.19 35.77 -28.79
N ASN A 140 -0.06 35.01 -29.85
CA ASN A 140 0.41 33.61 -29.93
C ASN A 140 1.94 33.59 -30.11
N VAL A 141 2.63 33.05 -29.12
CA VAL A 141 4.09 33.03 -29.03
C VAL A 141 4.66 31.62 -28.95
N GLY A 142 3.85 30.56 -28.90
CA GLY A 142 4.39 29.21 -28.78
C GLY A 142 3.36 28.10 -28.83
N PHE A 143 3.73 26.97 -28.27
CA PHE A 143 3.00 25.70 -28.31
C PHE A 143 2.66 25.21 -26.88
N LYS A 144 3.02 23.97 -26.50
CA LYS A 144 2.79 23.42 -25.15
C LYS A 144 4.00 23.58 -24.23
N ASN A 145 3.79 23.40 -22.92
CA ASN A 145 4.78 23.45 -21.86
C ASN A 145 5.64 24.73 -21.85
N PRO A 146 5.04 25.93 -21.81
CA PRO A 146 5.82 27.16 -21.93
C PRO A 146 6.61 27.50 -20.66
N LYS A 147 7.78 28.10 -20.84
CA LYS A 147 8.66 28.64 -19.78
C LYS A 147 9.22 29.99 -20.22
N MET A 148 9.25 30.99 -19.34
CA MET A 148 9.70 32.35 -19.66
C MET A 148 10.86 32.83 -18.78
N VAL A 149 11.82 33.52 -19.38
CA VAL A 149 12.93 34.21 -18.69
C VAL A 149 13.21 35.59 -19.30
N LEU A 150 13.92 36.43 -18.55
CA LEU A 150 14.31 37.78 -18.94
C LEU A 150 15.84 37.94 -18.85
N ASP A 151 16.43 38.59 -19.85
CA ASP A 151 17.80 39.10 -19.79
C ASP A 151 17.82 40.55 -20.29
N ASN A 152 18.17 41.51 -19.44
CA ASN A 152 18.26 42.94 -19.81
C ASN A 152 17.04 43.47 -20.60
N SER A 153 15.82 43.18 -20.13
CA SER A 153 14.54 43.52 -20.79
C SER A 153 14.22 42.77 -22.10
N ILE A 154 15.07 41.81 -22.52
CA ILE A 154 14.78 40.87 -23.62
C ILE A 154 14.01 39.68 -23.05
N ILE A 155 12.92 39.31 -23.71
CA ILE A 155 12.02 38.22 -23.29
C ILE A 155 12.33 36.98 -24.12
N TYR A 156 12.53 35.84 -23.45
CA TYR A 156 12.66 34.53 -24.08
C TYR A 156 11.56 33.59 -23.56
N ILE A 157 10.83 32.98 -24.48
CA ILE A 157 9.75 32.04 -24.19
C ILE A 157 10.08 30.72 -24.87
N LEU A 158 10.37 29.70 -24.07
CA LEU A 158 10.55 28.32 -24.51
C LEU A 158 9.19 27.64 -24.59
N SER A 159 8.95 26.86 -25.64
CA SER A 159 7.78 25.98 -25.77
C SER A 159 8.14 24.74 -26.58
N THR A 160 7.29 23.72 -26.52
CA THR A 160 7.48 22.45 -27.24
C THR A 160 6.37 22.24 -28.26
N THR A 161 6.72 21.91 -29.49
CA THR A 161 5.77 21.59 -30.57
C THR A 161 5.06 20.25 -30.31
N SER A 162 4.02 19.96 -31.10
CA SER A 162 3.30 18.66 -31.03
C SER A 162 4.23 17.48 -31.32
N ASP A 163 5.15 17.61 -32.28
CA ASP A 163 6.18 16.63 -32.66
C ASP A 163 7.41 16.62 -31.73
N ARG A 164 7.30 17.20 -30.53
CA ARG A 164 8.31 17.18 -29.46
C ARG A 164 9.60 17.94 -29.78
N LYS A 165 9.59 18.89 -30.72
CA LYS A 165 10.70 19.82 -30.93
C LYS A 165 10.58 21.04 -30.02
N MET A 166 11.70 21.63 -29.64
CA MET A 166 11.70 22.86 -28.85
C MET A 166 11.68 24.09 -29.75
N SER A 167 11.04 25.17 -29.31
CA SER A 167 11.02 26.45 -30.00
C SER A 167 11.18 27.61 -29.01
N ILE A 168 11.91 28.64 -29.42
CA ILE A 168 12.11 29.87 -28.67
C ILE A 168 11.46 31.04 -29.39
N SER A 169 10.62 31.77 -28.66
CA SER A 169 10.11 33.08 -29.07
C SER A 169 10.84 34.17 -28.32
N ARG A 170 11.40 35.12 -29.06
CA ARG A 170 12.26 36.19 -28.55
C ARG A 170 11.64 37.56 -28.84
N SER A 171 11.64 38.45 -27.84
CA SER A 171 11.23 39.85 -28.00
C SER A 171 12.27 40.81 -27.44
N VAL A 172 12.67 41.79 -28.26
CA VAL A 172 13.62 42.87 -27.91
C VAL A 172 12.95 44.23 -27.74
N ASP A 173 11.63 44.29 -27.90
CA ASP A 173 10.83 45.52 -27.91
C ASP A 173 9.79 45.54 -26.79
N GLU A 174 10.17 44.99 -25.63
CA GLU A 174 9.33 44.86 -24.42
C GLU A 174 8.04 44.06 -24.69
N GLY A 175 8.12 43.02 -25.52
CA GLY A 175 7.00 42.14 -25.85
C GLY A 175 5.95 42.78 -26.75
N ARG A 176 6.31 43.75 -27.60
CA ARG A 176 5.40 44.25 -28.65
C ARG A 176 5.38 43.29 -29.84
N THR A 177 6.52 42.71 -30.19
CA THR A 177 6.66 41.70 -31.24
C THR A 177 7.54 40.54 -30.79
N PHE A 178 7.31 39.36 -31.35
CA PHE A 178 8.10 38.15 -31.09
C PHE A 178 8.60 37.54 -32.40
N THR A 179 9.86 37.15 -32.42
CA THR A 179 10.45 36.32 -33.47
C THR A 179 10.56 34.90 -32.94
N ARG A 180 10.00 33.91 -33.66
CA ARG A 180 10.02 32.50 -33.27
C ARG A 180 11.09 31.74 -34.06
N THR A 181 11.85 30.92 -33.35
CA THR A 181 12.89 30.04 -33.93
C THR A 181 12.67 28.62 -33.41
N GLU A 182 12.68 27.62 -34.30
CA GLU A 182 12.70 26.21 -33.92
C GLU A 182 14.15 25.81 -33.58
N LEU A 183 14.33 25.03 -32.51
CA LEU A 183 15.63 24.54 -32.07
C LEU A 183 15.85 23.14 -32.64
N ASP A 184 16.81 22.98 -33.55
CA ASP A 184 17.22 21.68 -34.04
C ASP A 184 18.24 21.06 -33.07
N THR A 185 17.74 20.30 -32.09
CA THR A 185 18.59 19.60 -31.12
C THR A 185 18.94 18.19 -31.56
N GLY A 186 18.30 17.64 -32.60
CA GLY A 186 18.37 16.22 -32.96
C GLY A 186 17.63 15.27 -31.99
N PHE A 187 16.92 15.79 -30.98
CA PHE A 187 16.24 14.98 -29.95
C PHE A 187 14.76 15.37 -29.84
N SER A 188 13.90 14.36 -29.61
CA SER A 188 12.52 14.56 -29.17
C SER A 188 12.49 14.92 -27.70
N CYS A 189 12.00 16.12 -27.36
CA CYS A 189 11.95 16.67 -26.01
C CYS A 189 10.69 16.22 -25.24
N PHE A 190 10.90 15.71 -24.02
CA PHE A 190 9.83 15.23 -23.13
C PHE A 190 9.49 16.23 -22.01
N ALA A 191 10.52 16.84 -21.43
CA ALA A 191 10.41 17.89 -20.42
C ALA A 191 11.56 18.88 -20.61
N ASN A 192 11.34 20.16 -20.30
CA ASN A 192 12.37 21.20 -20.44
C ASN A 192 12.20 22.33 -19.43
N ASN A 193 13.26 23.12 -19.29
CA ASN A 193 13.27 24.33 -18.50
C ASN A 193 14.37 25.29 -18.99
N ILE A 194 14.26 26.58 -18.68
CA ILE A 194 15.12 27.65 -19.19
C ILE A 194 15.55 28.59 -18.06
N VAL A 195 16.79 29.08 -18.11
CA VAL A 195 17.33 30.08 -17.17
C VAL A 195 18.29 31.03 -17.88
N VAL A 196 18.49 32.22 -17.31
CA VAL A 196 19.55 33.16 -17.71
C VAL A 196 20.67 33.13 -16.67
N ASN A 197 21.91 33.00 -17.13
CA ASN A 197 23.11 33.08 -16.30
C ASN A 197 24.17 33.91 -17.03
N ASP A 198 24.63 34.99 -16.39
CA ASP A 198 25.66 35.90 -16.93
C ASP A 198 25.44 36.34 -18.40
N GLY A 199 24.19 36.73 -18.72
CA GLY A 199 23.80 37.16 -20.07
C GLY A 199 23.68 36.03 -21.10
N CYS A 200 23.87 34.77 -20.69
CA CYS A 200 23.65 33.59 -21.53
C CYS A 200 22.33 32.90 -21.19
N ILE A 201 21.66 32.37 -22.20
CA ILE A 201 20.42 31.63 -22.10
C ILE A 201 20.75 30.14 -22.09
N HIS A 202 20.31 29.42 -21.07
CA HIS A 202 20.54 27.99 -20.92
C HIS A 202 19.21 27.24 -20.88
N ILE A 203 19.12 26.13 -21.61
CA ILE A 203 17.97 25.22 -21.61
C ILE A 203 18.45 23.84 -21.18
N ALA A 204 17.78 23.27 -20.17
CA ALA A 204 17.91 21.85 -19.83
C ALA A 204 16.67 21.10 -20.29
N PHE A 205 16.84 19.91 -20.85
CA PHE A 205 15.73 19.11 -21.33
C PHE A 205 16.00 17.60 -21.27
N SER A 206 14.93 16.84 -21.10
CA SER A 206 14.92 15.39 -21.28
C SER A 206 14.65 15.08 -22.75
N GLY A 207 15.52 14.30 -23.39
CA GLY A 207 15.46 14.04 -24.83
C GLY A 207 15.88 12.64 -25.23
N GLY A 208 15.40 12.19 -26.39
CA GLY A 208 15.85 10.95 -27.03
C GLY A 208 15.73 11.02 -28.55
N ILE A 209 16.52 10.21 -29.24
CA ILE A 209 16.48 10.09 -30.72
C ILE A 209 15.36 9.11 -31.05
N ARG A 210 14.31 9.61 -31.71
CA ARG A 210 13.20 8.77 -32.15
C ARG A 210 13.63 7.96 -33.37
N ASP A 211 13.58 6.65 -33.24
CA ASP A 211 13.71 5.72 -34.35
C ASP A 211 12.44 5.80 -35.23
N SER A 212 12.62 6.07 -36.51
CA SER A 212 11.51 6.32 -37.44
C SER A 212 10.73 5.05 -37.81
N GLU A 213 11.31 3.87 -37.64
CA GLU A 213 10.69 2.58 -38.01
C GLU A 213 9.99 1.93 -36.81
N THR A 214 10.59 2.02 -35.62
CA THR A 214 10.08 1.35 -34.41
C THR A 214 9.34 2.29 -33.46
N GLY A 215 9.47 3.62 -33.64
CA GLY A 215 8.92 4.63 -32.73
C GLY A 215 9.61 4.70 -31.35
N THR A 216 10.57 3.81 -31.09
CA THR A 216 11.35 3.77 -29.85
C THR A 216 12.30 4.96 -29.77
N HIS A 217 12.58 5.43 -28.55
CA HIS A 217 13.53 6.53 -28.34
C HIS A 217 14.85 5.98 -27.82
N ASN A 218 15.86 6.02 -28.67
CA ASN A 218 17.23 5.63 -28.33
C ASN A 218 18.00 6.84 -27.79
N ASN A 219 19.10 6.59 -27.08
CA ASN A 219 19.96 7.66 -26.56
C ASN A 219 19.20 8.62 -25.60
N MET A 220 18.33 8.06 -24.76
CA MET A 220 17.60 8.82 -23.76
C MET A 220 18.57 9.48 -22.77
N GLY A 221 18.38 10.77 -22.49
CA GLY A 221 19.22 11.51 -21.56
C GLY A 221 18.66 12.85 -21.12
N ILE A 222 19.32 13.45 -20.14
CA ILE A 222 19.22 14.87 -19.84
C ILE A 222 20.29 15.59 -20.65
N TYR A 223 19.87 16.64 -21.35
CA TYR A 223 20.70 17.44 -22.23
C TYR A 223 20.63 18.91 -21.84
N CYS A 224 21.70 19.64 -22.13
CA CYS A 224 21.73 21.08 -22.01
C CYS A 224 22.21 21.72 -23.33
N ILE A 225 21.58 22.83 -23.69
CA ILE A 225 22.00 23.73 -24.77
C ILE A 225 22.09 25.14 -24.21
N PHE A 226 22.93 25.97 -24.81
CA PHE A 226 23.00 27.38 -24.46
C PHE A 226 23.15 28.27 -25.69
N SER A 227 22.86 29.56 -25.48
CA SER A 227 23.00 30.62 -26.47
C SER A 227 23.45 31.91 -25.78
N LYS A 228 24.32 32.69 -26.43
CA LYS A 228 24.76 34.01 -25.94
C LYS A 228 23.86 35.16 -26.35
N ASP A 229 23.03 34.95 -27.38
CA ASP A 229 22.18 36.00 -27.97
C ASP A 229 20.71 35.56 -28.14
N GLY A 230 20.43 34.28 -27.84
CA GLY A 230 19.14 33.61 -27.98
C GLY A 230 18.70 33.38 -29.42
N SER A 231 19.57 33.62 -30.39
CA SER A 231 19.33 33.42 -31.83
C SER A 231 20.25 32.35 -32.44
N HIS A 232 21.45 32.18 -31.91
CA HIS A 232 22.39 31.14 -32.31
C HIS A 232 22.60 30.17 -31.15
N TRP A 233 22.25 28.90 -31.37
CA TRP A 233 22.28 27.87 -30.34
C TRP A 233 23.45 26.92 -30.56
N GLY A 234 24.14 26.56 -29.48
CA GLY A 234 25.17 25.52 -29.50
C GLY A 234 24.56 24.12 -29.64
N ASN A 235 25.44 23.13 -29.81
CA ASN A 235 25.03 21.72 -29.82
C ASN A 235 24.52 21.28 -28.44
N ALA A 236 23.57 20.34 -28.43
CA ALA A 236 23.12 19.69 -27.22
C ALA A 236 24.24 18.85 -26.59
N VAL A 237 24.59 19.19 -25.35
CA VAL A 237 25.54 18.45 -24.53
C VAL A 237 24.75 17.50 -23.64
N LYS A 238 25.06 16.20 -23.71
CA LYS A 238 24.47 15.24 -22.79
C LYS A 238 25.06 15.46 -21.39
N VAL A 239 24.17 15.62 -20.43
CA VAL A 239 24.44 15.88 -19.01
C VAL A 239 24.29 14.58 -18.22
N SER A 240 23.25 13.78 -18.48
CA SER A 240 23.09 12.45 -17.90
C SER A 240 22.42 11.48 -18.86
N ASP A 241 22.69 10.19 -18.72
CA ASP A 241 21.86 9.13 -19.30
C ASP A 241 20.61 8.92 -18.45
N VAL A 242 19.48 8.62 -19.07
CA VAL A 242 18.23 8.22 -18.39
C VAL A 242 17.65 7.01 -19.12
N LYS A 243 17.00 6.09 -18.40
CA LYS A 243 16.48 4.83 -18.99
C LYS A 243 15.11 4.98 -19.65
N SER A 244 14.33 5.99 -19.23
CA SER A 244 12.97 6.25 -19.67
C SER A 244 12.73 7.77 -19.85
N PRO A 245 11.68 8.19 -20.58
CA PRO A 245 11.30 9.59 -20.67
C PRO A 245 11.06 10.25 -19.31
N VAL A 246 11.92 11.21 -18.95
CA VAL A 246 11.75 12.00 -17.73
C VAL A 246 10.65 13.06 -17.88
N ASN A 247 9.73 13.09 -16.93
CA ASN A 247 8.52 13.93 -16.95
C ASN A 247 8.73 15.35 -16.39
N SER A 248 9.81 15.60 -15.65
CA SER A 248 10.12 16.94 -15.13
C SER A 248 11.63 17.21 -15.19
N VAL A 249 11.98 18.40 -15.68
CA VAL A 249 13.34 18.94 -15.66
C VAL A 249 13.27 20.37 -15.15
N SER A 250 14.22 20.77 -14.32
CA SER A 250 14.38 22.13 -13.83
C SER A 250 15.83 22.55 -13.91
N ILE A 251 16.06 23.81 -14.24
CA ILE A 251 17.39 24.42 -14.22
C ILE A 251 17.31 25.74 -13.44
N LYS A 252 18.26 25.97 -12.55
CA LYS A 252 18.36 27.20 -11.76
C LYS A 252 19.78 27.73 -11.75
N ASN A 253 19.88 29.05 -11.67
CA ASN A 253 21.14 29.75 -11.44
C ASN A 253 21.25 30.12 -9.96
N LYS A 254 22.39 29.80 -9.34
CA LYS A 254 22.77 30.29 -8.01
C LYS A 254 24.29 30.51 -7.99
N ASP A 255 24.73 31.70 -7.56
CA ASP A 255 26.15 32.06 -7.44
C ASP A 255 26.97 31.82 -8.74
N ASN A 256 26.39 32.15 -9.90
CA ASN A 256 26.95 31.95 -11.25
C ASN A 256 27.17 30.49 -11.65
N LEU A 257 26.50 29.56 -10.97
CA LEU A 257 26.51 28.13 -11.27
C LEU A 257 25.12 27.67 -11.68
N LEU A 258 25.08 26.79 -12.67
CA LEU A 258 23.86 26.16 -13.14
C LEU A 258 23.63 24.86 -12.40
N TYR A 259 22.42 24.67 -11.90
CA TYR A 259 21.94 23.48 -11.22
C TYR A 259 20.79 22.89 -12.03
N VAL A 260 20.97 21.68 -12.56
CA VAL A 260 19.89 20.93 -13.23
C VAL A 260 19.36 19.87 -12.29
N LYS A 261 18.04 19.82 -12.11
CA LYS A 261 17.28 18.83 -11.33
C LYS A 261 16.26 18.13 -12.24
N TRP A 262 16.13 16.82 -12.13
CA TRP A 262 15.11 16.02 -12.82
C TRP A 262 14.71 14.83 -11.95
N THR A 263 13.63 14.12 -12.31
CA THR A 263 13.10 12.97 -11.55
C THR A 263 12.91 11.76 -12.48
N GLU A 264 13.46 10.60 -12.11
CA GLU A 264 13.38 9.34 -12.87
C GLU A 264 12.38 8.39 -12.18
N ASP A 265 11.27 8.06 -12.85
CA ASP A 265 10.18 7.16 -12.42
C ASP A 265 9.41 7.52 -11.12
N LYS A 266 8.22 6.92 -10.93
CA LYS A 266 7.22 7.31 -9.90
C LYS A 266 7.44 6.67 -8.52
N GLU A 267 8.32 5.69 -8.39
CA GLU A 267 8.49 4.91 -7.16
C GLU A 267 9.75 5.28 -6.36
N ARG A 268 10.61 6.16 -6.89
CA ARG A 268 11.77 6.71 -6.17
C ARG A 268 12.03 8.14 -6.61
N GLU A 269 11.96 9.12 -5.70
CA GLU A 269 12.36 10.49 -6.02
C GLU A 269 13.89 10.61 -6.09
N HIS A 270 14.46 10.40 -7.28
CA HIS A 270 15.89 10.63 -7.48
C HIS A 270 16.11 12.11 -7.79
N LEU A 271 16.88 12.81 -6.95
CA LEU A 271 17.18 14.22 -7.10
C LEU A 271 18.64 14.39 -7.50
N THR A 272 18.90 14.46 -8.80
CA THR A 272 20.27 14.66 -9.28
C THR A 272 20.54 16.14 -9.49
N TYR A 273 21.65 16.65 -8.93
CA TYR A 273 22.16 17.99 -9.21
C TYR A 273 23.41 17.90 -10.06
N MET A 274 23.44 18.67 -11.13
CA MET A 274 24.63 18.82 -11.97
C MET A 274 25.08 20.28 -11.91
N LYS A 275 26.36 20.50 -11.59
CA LYS A 275 27.00 21.83 -11.53
C LYS A 275 27.81 22.06 -12.80
N SER A 276 27.50 23.11 -13.55
CA SER A 276 28.30 23.54 -14.70
C SER A 276 29.14 24.77 -14.40
N SER A 277 30.25 24.91 -15.13
CA SER A 277 30.97 26.17 -15.28
C SER A 277 30.11 27.21 -16.04
N LEU A 278 30.51 28.49 -16.01
CA LEU A 278 29.79 29.59 -16.69
C LEU A 278 29.50 29.35 -18.19
N ASP A 279 30.21 28.42 -18.84
CA ASP A 279 30.06 28.10 -20.26
C ASP A 279 28.88 27.16 -20.58
N GLY A 280 28.30 26.44 -19.61
CA GLY A 280 27.24 25.45 -19.86
C GLY A 280 27.67 24.21 -20.64
N ILE A 281 28.97 24.07 -20.96
CA ILE A 281 29.55 22.96 -21.74
C ILE A 281 30.32 22.04 -20.79
N SER A 282 31.01 22.60 -19.80
CA SER A 282 31.81 21.87 -18.84
C SER A 282 30.96 21.56 -17.59
N TRP A 283 30.58 20.29 -17.41
CA TRP A 283 29.78 19.81 -16.29
C TRP A 283 30.63 18.95 -15.36
N ASP A 284 30.77 19.37 -14.10
CA ASP A 284 31.43 18.55 -13.08
C ASP A 284 30.39 17.59 -12.49
N LYS A 285 30.57 16.28 -12.74
CA LYS A 285 29.70 15.23 -12.18
C LYS A 285 30.00 15.07 -10.69
N LYS A 286 29.30 15.82 -9.84
CA LYS A 286 29.36 15.68 -8.38
C LYS A 286 28.01 15.97 -7.73
N GLU A 287 27.60 15.03 -6.87
CA GLU A 287 26.47 15.03 -5.92
C GLU A 287 25.09 14.64 -6.49
N ILE A 288 24.78 13.35 -6.39
CA ILE A 288 23.40 12.83 -6.37
C ILE A 288 22.95 12.93 -4.90
N VAL A 289 21.83 13.58 -4.58
CA VAL A 289 21.27 13.63 -3.23
C VAL A 289 19.96 12.86 -3.26
N ASP A 290 19.85 11.73 -2.56
CA ASP A 290 18.52 11.10 -2.42
C ASP A 290 17.86 11.79 -1.24
N VAL A 291 16.71 12.43 -1.47
CA VAL A 291 15.94 13.05 -0.39
C VAL A 291 15.05 11.97 0.20
N VAL A 292 15.51 11.36 1.29
CA VAL A 292 14.63 10.66 2.21
C VAL A 292 14.06 11.72 3.15
N GLU A 293 12.74 11.88 3.15
CA GLU A 293 12.06 12.84 4.02
C GLU A 293 12.25 12.43 5.49
N VAL A 294 13.14 13.12 6.21
CA VAL A 294 13.27 12.99 7.66
C VAL A 294 12.11 13.76 8.30
N GLN A 295 11.08 13.04 8.73
CA GLN A 295 10.10 13.55 9.68
C GLN A 295 10.77 13.69 11.05
N GLN A 296 11.32 14.87 11.37
CA GLN A 296 11.30 15.36 12.75
C GLN A 296 11.46 16.88 12.88
N GLN A 297 10.81 17.37 13.93
CA GLN A 297 10.46 18.74 14.29
C GLN A 297 11.60 19.76 14.32
N ASN A 298 11.25 20.99 13.94
CA ASN A 298 11.77 22.27 14.47
C ASN A 298 13.19 22.25 15.06
N HIS A 299 14.21 22.55 14.26
CA HIS A 299 15.27 23.54 14.51
C HIS A 299 16.25 23.55 13.32
N ASN A 300 16.61 24.74 12.83
CA ASN A 300 17.60 24.94 11.75
C ASN A 300 18.94 24.24 12.07
N PRO A 301 19.46 23.32 11.23
CA PRO A 301 20.85 22.91 11.30
C PRO A 301 21.67 23.47 10.13
N THR A 302 22.79 24.10 10.48
CA THR A 302 23.91 24.42 9.59
C THR A 302 24.53 23.15 9.00
N ILE A 303 24.79 23.17 7.68
CA ILE A 303 25.30 22.03 6.91
C ILE A 303 26.83 21.96 7.00
N SER A 304 27.37 20.90 7.61
CA SER A 304 28.78 20.50 7.44
C SER A 304 28.87 19.01 7.11
N SER A 305 29.33 18.75 5.87
CA SER A 305 29.80 17.49 5.25
C SER A 305 28.85 16.28 5.14
N TRP A 306 28.61 15.82 3.91
CA TRP A 306 27.98 14.53 3.60
C TRP A 306 28.83 13.72 2.60
N THR A 307 29.01 12.44 2.89
CA THR A 307 29.49 11.36 1.99
C THR A 307 28.31 10.40 1.72
N LYS A 308 28.12 9.92 0.48
CA LYS A 308 26.96 9.09 0.06
C LYS A 308 27.34 7.63 -0.24
N SER A 309 26.56 6.67 0.28
CA SER A 309 26.56 5.23 -0.03
C SER A 309 25.45 4.86 -1.02
N ALA A 310 25.55 3.72 -1.72
CA ALA A 310 24.56 3.20 -2.68
C ALA A 310 23.22 2.78 -2.03
N GLU A 311 22.11 2.93 -2.76
CA GLU A 311 20.74 2.60 -2.31
C GLU A 311 20.48 1.07 -2.37
N LYS A 312 19.80 0.50 -1.36
CA LYS A 312 19.62 -0.96 -1.16
C LYS A 312 18.19 -1.39 -1.49
N VAL A 313 18.03 -2.56 -2.11
CA VAL A 313 16.74 -3.13 -2.56
C VAL A 313 16.03 -3.86 -1.42
N GLU A 314 14.73 -3.57 -1.21
CA GLU A 314 13.89 -4.27 -0.23
C GLU A 314 13.50 -5.68 -0.73
N LYS A 315 13.70 -6.71 0.10
CA LYS A 315 13.45 -8.13 -0.19
C LYS A 315 12.19 -8.67 0.53
N GLU A 316 11.79 -9.92 0.27
CA GLU A 316 10.66 -10.54 0.99
C GLU A 316 11.04 -10.85 2.45
N TRP A 317 12.21 -11.47 2.67
CA TRP A 317 12.70 -11.85 3.99
C TRP A 317 14.11 -11.34 4.26
N THR A 318 14.36 -10.93 5.51
CA THR A 318 15.71 -10.84 6.07
C THR A 318 15.80 -11.72 7.31
N PHE A 319 16.62 -12.77 7.23
CA PHE A 319 17.00 -13.62 8.36
C PHE A 319 18.27 -13.06 9.02
N ILE A 320 18.20 -12.83 10.32
CA ILE A 320 19.25 -12.24 11.15
C ILE A 320 19.65 -13.30 12.17
N CYS A 321 20.93 -13.66 12.22
CA CYS A 321 21.46 -14.53 13.27
C CYS A 321 22.49 -13.76 14.10
N TYR A 322 22.26 -13.70 15.41
CA TYR A 322 23.20 -13.18 16.40
C TYR A 322 23.78 -14.39 17.14
N SER A 323 24.91 -14.88 16.61
CA SER A 323 25.57 -16.10 17.04
C SER A 323 26.73 -15.74 17.95
N ASP A 324 26.47 -15.85 19.24
CA ASP A 324 27.51 -15.72 20.24
C ASP A 324 28.06 -17.11 20.54
N ALA A 325 29.21 -17.42 19.97
CA ALA A 325 29.87 -18.70 20.10
C ALA A 325 31.20 -18.56 20.86
N ASP A 326 31.39 -17.45 21.60
CA ASP A 326 32.54 -17.22 22.46
C ASP A 326 32.42 -18.00 23.77
N ASN A 327 32.38 -19.32 23.63
CA ASN A 327 32.31 -20.30 24.71
C ASN A 327 32.51 -21.71 24.13
N ASN A 328 32.03 -22.74 24.84
CA ASN A 328 32.15 -24.13 24.43
C ASN A 328 31.27 -24.54 23.23
N LEU A 329 30.49 -23.62 22.65
CA LEU A 329 29.64 -23.88 21.48
C LEU A 329 30.28 -23.48 20.13
N ASN A 330 31.46 -22.85 20.11
CA ASN A 330 32.14 -22.36 18.89
C ASN A 330 32.08 -23.28 17.66
N SER A 331 32.35 -24.58 17.82
CA SER A 331 32.32 -25.51 16.68
C SER A 331 30.95 -25.68 16.04
N TYR A 332 29.88 -25.53 16.83
CA TYR A 332 28.50 -25.64 16.36
C TYR A 332 28.09 -24.38 15.60
N GLY A 333 28.39 -23.18 16.14
CA GLY A 333 28.10 -21.93 15.42
C GLY A 333 28.83 -21.83 14.07
N ILE A 334 30.04 -22.40 13.97
CA ILE A 334 30.73 -22.54 12.67
C ILE A 334 29.96 -23.51 11.75
N ALA A 335 29.49 -24.64 12.24
CA ALA A 335 28.73 -25.62 11.46
C ALA A 335 27.43 -24.99 10.92
N ASP A 336 26.70 -24.27 11.77
CA ASP A 336 25.41 -23.68 11.44
C ASP A 336 25.53 -22.59 10.36
N ILE A 337 26.61 -21.80 10.38
CA ILE A 337 26.89 -20.85 9.30
C ILE A 337 27.14 -21.59 7.98
N ASN A 338 27.84 -22.73 7.99
CA ASN A 338 28.01 -23.55 6.77
C ASN A 338 26.69 -24.17 6.31
N GLU A 339 25.75 -24.45 7.21
CA GLU A 339 24.39 -24.87 6.84
C GLU A 339 23.62 -23.74 6.16
N MET A 340 23.69 -22.53 6.70
CA MET A 340 23.10 -21.34 6.07
C MET A 340 23.71 -21.08 4.67
N GLU A 341 25.00 -21.34 4.47
CA GLU A 341 25.69 -21.25 3.16
C GLU A 341 25.18 -22.25 2.13
N GLN A 342 24.61 -23.39 2.54
CA GLN A 342 23.98 -24.31 1.57
C GLN A 342 22.73 -23.69 0.90
N VAL A 343 22.10 -22.71 1.56
CA VAL A 343 20.92 -21.99 1.08
C VAL A 343 21.32 -20.65 0.47
N GLY A 344 22.00 -19.80 1.23
CA GLY A 344 22.50 -18.49 0.79
C GLY A 344 21.44 -17.41 0.56
N SER A 345 21.85 -16.15 0.63
CA SER A 345 21.01 -15.01 0.28
C SER A 345 20.68 -14.99 -1.23
N THR A 346 19.45 -14.60 -1.59
CA THR A 346 18.93 -14.60 -2.97
C THR A 346 18.49 -13.20 -3.42
N ALA A 347 17.75 -13.07 -4.53
CA ALA A 347 17.10 -11.81 -4.90
C ALA A 347 15.97 -11.43 -3.93
N ASP A 348 15.35 -12.42 -3.29
CA ASP A 348 14.15 -12.27 -2.45
C ASP A 348 14.44 -12.43 -0.95
N ILE A 349 15.65 -12.87 -0.57
CA ILE A 349 16.01 -13.15 0.82
C ILE A 349 17.40 -12.62 1.15
N ASN A 350 17.56 -12.00 2.32
CA ASN A 350 18.85 -11.72 2.95
C ASN A 350 19.07 -12.68 4.12
N ILE A 351 20.29 -13.20 4.27
CA ILE A 351 20.73 -13.94 5.44
C ILE A 351 22.01 -13.25 5.94
N VAL A 352 21.97 -12.73 7.16
CA VAL A 352 23.06 -11.92 7.74
C VAL A 352 23.37 -12.42 9.14
N VAL A 353 24.65 -12.69 9.39
CA VAL A 353 25.12 -13.28 10.66
C VAL A 353 26.14 -12.36 11.31
N LEU A 354 26.00 -12.10 12.60
CA LEU A 354 27.10 -11.66 13.46
C LEU A 354 27.52 -12.86 14.30
N PHE A 355 28.80 -13.17 14.26
CA PHE A 355 29.41 -14.34 14.88
C PHE A 355 30.56 -13.89 15.78
N ASP A 356 30.59 -14.37 17.02
CA ASP A 356 31.75 -14.24 17.92
C ASP A 356 32.26 -15.63 18.29
N GLY A 357 33.56 -15.88 18.17
CA GLY A 357 34.13 -17.21 18.38
C GLY A 357 34.85 -17.32 19.73
N SER A 358 35.25 -18.53 20.12
CA SER A 358 35.84 -18.80 21.45
C SER A 358 37.23 -18.21 21.71
N SER A 359 37.74 -17.32 20.86
CA SER A 359 39.11 -16.81 20.93
C SER A 359 39.16 -15.30 20.72
N ASN A 360 39.79 -14.60 21.67
CA ASN A 360 39.99 -13.16 21.57
C ASN A 360 40.50 -12.67 20.19
N GLY A 361 39.68 -11.84 19.55
CA GLY A 361 39.89 -11.20 18.27
C GLY A 361 39.30 -11.93 17.07
N ASP A 362 38.27 -12.77 17.25
CA ASP A 362 37.69 -13.58 16.18
C ASP A 362 36.23 -13.28 15.80
N SER A 363 35.64 -12.21 16.35
CA SER A 363 34.32 -11.72 15.95
C SER A 363 34.27 -11.29 14.48
N LYS A 364 33.21 -11.69 13.78
CA LYS A 364 32.99 -11.46 12.34
C LYS A 364 31.52 -11.27 12.03
N ALA A 365 31.23 -10.45 11.03
CA ALA A 365 29.89 -10.38 10.43
C ALA A 365 29.94 -10.91 9.00
N TYR A 366 28.88 -11.56 8.54
CA TYR A 366 28.80 -12.19 7.22
C TYR A 366 27.50 -11.84 6.50
N TYR A 367 27.60 -11.61 5.20
CA TYR A 367 26.45 -11.69 4.30
C TYR A 367 26.49 -13.06 3.63
N ILE A 368 25.57 -13.95 4.02
CA ILE A 368 25.68 -15.36 3.65
C ILE A 368 25.40 -15.55 2.17
N GLN A 369 26.34 -16.17 1.46
CA GLN A 369 26.23 -16.51 0.04
C GLN A 369 26.13 -18.01 -0.13
N GLN A 370 25.44 -18.43 -1.19
CA GLN A 370 25.28 -19.85 -1.43
C GLN A 370 26.61 -20.45 -1.89
N ASP A 371 27.05 -21.51 -1.21
CA ASP A 371 28.16 -22.33 -1.65
C ASP A 371 27.93 -23.82 -1.28
N SER A 372 28.88 -24.69 -1.65
CA SER A 372 28.80 -26.13 -1.45
C SER A 372 29.85 -26.67 -0.47
N ASN A 373 30.60 -25.79 0.20
CA ASN A 373 31.63 -26.14 1.16
C ASN A 373 31.02 -26.21 2.56
N THR A 374 30.83 -27.42 3.06
CA THR A 374 30.20 -27.64 4.37
C THR A 374 31.21 -27.66 5.52
N SER A 375 32.46 -27.28 5.28
CA SER A 375 33.57 -27.47 6.24
C SER A 375 34.26 -26.17 6.63
N SER A 376 33.97 -25.05 5.97
CA SER A 376 34.56 -23.76 6.29
C SER A 376 33.75 -22.62 5.69
N ILE A 377 33.49 -21.59 6.49
CA ILE A 377 32.74 -20.40 6.09
C ILE A 377 33.46 -19.69 4.94
N THR A 378 32.81 -19.55 3.78
CA THR A 378 33.38 -18.86 2.60
C THR A 378 32.70 -17.54 2.25
N SER A 379 31.60 -17.23 2.93
CA SER A 379 30.80 -16.04 2.74
C SER A 379 31.60 -14.76 2.94
N PRO A 380 31.29 -13.70 2.17
CA PRO A 380 31.96 -12.43 2.30
C PRO A 380 31.71 -11.83 3.69
N GLN A 381 32.81 -11.48 4.37
CA GLN A 381 32.76 -10.75 5.63
C GLN A 381 32.29 -9.32 5.41
N ILE A 382 31.35 -8.89 6.24
CA ILE A 382 30.98 -7.51 6.43
C ILE A 382 32.01 -6.92 7.42
N PRO A 383 32.72 -5.83 7.07
CA PRO A 383 33.65 -5.21 8.01
C PRO A 383 32.92 -4.74 9.27
N LEU A 384 33.34 -5.19 10.45
CA LEU A 384 32.75 -4.78 11.74
C LEU A 384 32.72 -3.26 11.91
N THR A 385 33.76 -2.57 11.43
CA THR A 385 33.85 -1.10 11.45
C THR A 385 32.83 -0.39 10.55
N SER A 386 32.22 -1.09 9.59
CA SER A 386 31.09 -0.58 8.81
C SER A 386 29.75 -0.69 9.53
N ILE A 387 29.66 -1.58 10.52
CA ILE A 387 28.51 -1.75 11.42
C ILE A 387 28.59 -0.69 12.51
N ASN A 388 29.71 -0.66 13.24
CA ASN A 388 30.03 0.40 14.18
C ASN A 388 31.52 0.71 14.10
N ALA A 389 31.85 1.97 13.79
CA ALA A 389 33.24 2.43 13.60
C ALA A 389 34.13 2.27 14.84
N SER A 390 33.55 2.04 16.02
CA SER A 390 34.27 1.83 17.28
C SER A 390 34.56 0.36 17.58
N TRP A 391 34.01 -0.58 16.80
CA TRP A 391 34.21 -2.01 17.01
C TRP A 391 35.64 -2.45 16.68
N GLY A 392 36.18 -3.27 17.58
CA GLY A 392 37.44 -3.98 17.40
C GLY A 392 37.25 -5.29 16.64
N THR A 393 38.16 -6.21 16.88
CA THR A 393 38.08 -7.60 16.38
C THR A 393 37.47 -8.56 17.40
N GLU A 394 37.25 -8.09 18.63
CA GLU A 394 36.54 -8.79 19.69
C GLU A 394 35.37 -7.92 20.10
N LEU A 395 34.17 -8.50 20.15
CA LEU A 395 32.96 -7.85 20.62
C LEU A 395 32.61 -8.35 22.02
N ASN A 396 31.67 -7.66 22.66
CA ASN A 396 31.00 -8.20 23.83
C ASN A 396 29.57 -8.48 23.38
N MET A 397 29.24 -9.75 23.20
CA MET A 397 27.93 -10.16 22.71
C MET A 397 26.86 -10.11 23.80
N GLY A 398 27.26 -10.17 25.08
CA GLY A 398 26.45 -9.90 26.28
C GLY A 398 26.04 -8.42 26.43
N ASN A 399 26.68 -7.48 25.71
CA ASN A 399 26.33 -6.06 25.77
C ASN A 399 25.13 -5.74 24.84
N PRO A 400 24.02 -5.18 25.36
CA PRO A 400 22.84 -4.89 24.54
C PRO A 400 23.10 -3.91 23.38
N GLN A 401 24.08 -3.01 23.52
CA GLN A 401 24.41 -2.07 22.45
C GLN A 401 25.00 -2.77 21.22
N THR A 402 25.69 -3.91 21.40
CA THR A 402 26.24 -4.72 20.30
C THR A 402 25.11 -5.23 19.40
N CYS A 403 24.10 -5.86 19.99
CA CYS A 403 22.91 -6.33 19.28
C CYS A 403 22.14 -5.16 18.62
N ILE A 404 21.92 -4.05 19.34
CA ILE A 404 21.23 -2.87 18.80
C ILE A 404 21.94 -2.34 17.54
N ASP A 405 23.26 -2.18 17.60
CA ASP A 405 24.04 -1.65 16.48
C ASP A 405 24.03 -2.61 15.29
N PHE A 406 24.14 -3.92 15.54
CA PHE A 406 24.05 -4.94 14.51
C PHE A 406 22.69 -4.93 13.81
N VAL A 407 21.59 -5.04 14.56
CA VAL A 407 20.24 -5.12 13.98
C VAL A 407 19.88 -3.82 13.25
N LYS A 408 20.28 -2.65 13.76
CA LYS A 408 20.13 -1.37 13.05
C LYS A 408 20.92 -1.35 11.75
N TYR A 409 22.15 -1.84 11.77
CA TYR A 409 22.91 -2.00 10.54
C TYR A 409 22.19 -2.96 9.58
N VAL A 410 21.62 -4.06 10.05
CA VAL A 410 20.90 -4.99 9.17
C VAL A 410 19.65 -4.34 8.55
N TYR A 411 18.81 -3.65 9.33
CA TYR A 411 17.65 -2.93 8.79
C TYR A 411 18.04 -1.87 7.75
N ASN A 412 19.12 -1.12 8.00
CA ASN A 412 19.62 -0.11 7.06
C ASN A 412 20.36 -0.73 5.86
N ASN A 413 20.99 -1.88 6.08
CA ASN A 413 21.73 -2.84 5.26
C ASN A 413 20.97 -3.56 4.14
N TYR A 414 19.90 -4.19 4.60
CA TYR A 414 19.28 -5.36 4.01
C TYR A 414 17.78 -5.29 4.30
N PRO A 415 17.10 -4.25 3.77
CA PRO A 415 15.68 -4.06 4.03
C PRO A 415 14.87 -5.24 3.47
N ALA A 416 13.84 -5.64 4.20
CA ALA A 416 12.85 -6.62 3.78
C ALA A 416 11.46 -6.32 4.33
N LYS A 417 10.45 -6.95 3.74
CA LYS A 417 9.05 -6.92 4.20
C LYS A 417 8.85 -7.66 5.52
N LYS A 418 9.54 -8.80 5.69
CA LYS A 418 9.48 -9.65 6.88
C LYS A 418 10.86 -9.90 7.46
N TYR A 419 10.94 -9.99 8.79
CA TYR A 419 12.19 -10.25 9.50
C TYR A 419 12.07 -11.46 10.40
N ALA A 420 13.07 -12.34 10.33
CA ALA A 420 13.30 -13.39 11.31
C ALA A 420 14.60 -13.08 12.04
N MET A 421 14.57 -13.06 13.36
CA MET A 421 15.75 -12.84 14.21
C MET A 421 16.00 -14.09 15.04
N ASP A 422 17.22 -14.58 15.04
CA ASP A 422 17.62 -15.74 15.81
C ASP A 422 18.77 -15.37 16.75
N PHE A 423 18.53 -15.59 18.04
CA PHE A 423 19.57 -15.56 19.07
C PHE A 423 20.09 -16.98 19.24
N TRP A 424 21.39 -17.16 19.07
CA TRP A 424 22.05 -18.45 19.10
C TRP A 424 23.18 -18.40 20.12
N ASN A 425 23.07 -19.20 21.19
CA ASN A 425 24.07 -19.47 22.24
C ASN A 425 23.47 -20.40 23.33
N HIS A 426 24.04 -20.40 24.53
CA HIS A 426 23.43 -20.79 25.78
C HIS A 426 22.28 -19.87 26.17
N GLY A 427 21.28 -20.46 26.82
CA GLY A 427 20.17 -19.76 27.44
C GLY A 427 19.99 -20.23 28.87
N GLY A 428 19.50 -19.34 29.71
CA GLY A 428 19.42 -19.52 31.15
C GLY A 428 18.08 -19.07 31.73
N SER A 429 17.02 -19.07 30.90
CA SER A 429 15.69 -18.57 31.26
C SER A 429 15.72 -17.07 31.63
N TRP A 430 14.58 -16.51 32.03
CA TRP A 430 14.49 -15.12 32.50
C TRP A 430 15.48 -14.76 33.62
N LYS A 431 15.97 -15.76 34.36
CA LYS A 431 16.81 -15.59 35.55
C LYS A 431 18.29 -15.35 35.23
N TYR A 432 18.86 -16.08 34.28
CA TYR A 432 20.28 -15.96 33.95
C TYR A 432 20.54 -15.35 32.57
N GLY A 433 19.50 -15.17 31.74
CA GLY A 433 19.65 -14.48 30.48
C GLY A 433 20.01 -15.40 29.31
N MET A 434 20.68 -14.82 28.32
CA MET A 434 21.04 -15.44 27.04
C MET A 434 22.37 -14.90 26.51
N CYS A 435 22.90 -15.46 25.42
CA CYS A 435 24.11 -14.96 24.75
C CYS A 435 25.28 -14.73 25.73
N SER A 436 25.79 -15.84 26.30
CA SER A 436 26.95 -15.90 27.19
C SER A 436 28.29 -15.75 26.45
N ASP A 437 29.04 -14.72 26.82
CA ASP A 437 30.35 -14.35 26.25
C ASP A 437 31.45 -14.59 27.29
N ASP A 438 32.26 -15.65 27.10
CA ASP A 438 33.25 -16.10 28.09
C ASP A 438 34.45 -15.13 28.21
N THR A 439 34.93 -14.55 27.09
CA THR A 439 36.10 -13.66 27.14
C THR A 439 35.78 -12.33 27.82
N ASN A 440 34.53 -11.87 27.72
CA ASN A 440 34.03 -10.68 28.41
C ASN A 440 33.47 -11.00 29.80
N SER A 441 33.11 -12.27 30.05
CA SER A 441 32.39 -12.70 31.26
C SER A 441 31.08 -11.94 31.45
N ASP A 442 30.29 -11.86 30.38
CA ASP A 442 29.05 -11.09 30.30
C ASP A 442 27.93 -11.91 29.63
N ASP A 443 26.69 -11.63 29.99
CA ASP A 443 25.50 -12.30 29.47
C ASP A 443 24.42 -11.23 29.20
N LEU A 444 23.59 -11.41 28.17
CA LEU A 444 22.41 -10.57 27.98
C LEU A 444 21.33 -10.93 29.01
N THR A 445 21.14 -10.07 30.03
CA THR A 445 20.02 -10.22 30.96
C THR A 445 18.68 -9.90 30.28
N MET A 446 17.55 -10.37 30.83
CA MET A 446 16.24 -10.07 30.21
C MET A 446 15.87 -8.59 30.27
N LEU A 447 16.40 -7.84 31.24
CA LEU A 447 16.25 -6.39 31.27
C LEU A 447 16.98 -5.72 30.11
N GLU A 448 18.15 -6.24 29.74
CA GLU A 448 18.95 -5.76 28.61
C GLU A 448 18.33 -6.16 27.28
N VAL A 449 17.82 -7.39 27.17
CA VAL A 449 17.03 -7.83 25.99
C VAL A 449 15.78 -6.98 25.79
N ARG A 450 15.06 -6.66 26.88
CA ARG A 450 13.97 -5.67 26.81
C ARG A 450 14.47 -4.30 26.34
N THR A 451 15.64 -3.87 26.81
CA THR A 451 16.27 -2.61 26.38
C THR A 451 16.60 -2.63 24.89
N ILE A 452 17.05 -3.77 24.35
CA ILE A 452 17.26 -3.98 22.90
C ILE A 452 15.95 -3.71 22.16
N TYR A 453 14.84 -4.34 22.56
CA TYR A 453 13.54 -4.14 21.90
C TYR A 453 13.06 -2.69 21.94
N GLU A 454 13.11 -2.08 23.12
CA GLU A 454 12.66 -0.70 23.34
C GLU A 454 13.51 0.28 22.52
N LYS A 455 14.83 0.10 22.52
CA LYS A 455 15.75 0.98 21.80
C LYS A 455 15.65 0.80 20.30
N LEU A 456 15.53 -0.42 19.79
CA LEU A 456 15.32 -0.69 18.36
C LEU A 456 14.01 -0.08 17.87
N ARG A 457 12.92 -0.23 18.63
CA ARG A 457 11.62 0.37 18.29
C ARG A 457 11.72 1.89 18.17
N VAL A 458 12.43 2.54 19.10
CA VAL A 458 12.66 4.00 19.07
C VAL A 458 13.57 4.41 17.92
N ASP A 459 14.71 3.74 17.74
CA ASP A 459 15.75 4.14 16.79
C ASP A 459 15.36 3.89 15.34
N THR A 460 14.49 2.91 15.09
CA THR A 460 14.12 2.48 13.73
C THR A 460 12.71 2.93 13.34
N GLY A 461 11.90 3.36 14.32
CA GLY A 461 10.47 3.66 14.13
C GLY A 461 9.59 2.43 13.90
N LYS A 462 10.16 1.21 13.89
CA LYS A 462 9.41 -0.04 13.68
C LYS A 462 8.66 -0.44 14.96
N LYS A 463 7.33 -0.55 14.88
CA LYS A 463 6.49 -1.05 15.99
C LYS A 463 6.66 -2.56 16.21
N LEU A 464 6.62 -3.31 15.11
CA LEU A 464 6.96 -4.73 15.07
C LEU A 464 8.42 -4.85 14.60
N LEU A 465 9.27 -5.47 15.41
CA LEU A 465 10.68 -5.66 15.08
C LEU A 465 10.88 -6.90 14.22
N TRP A 466 10.32 -8.03 14.64
CA TRP A 466 10.50 -9.32 13.99
C TRP A 466 9.19 -10.07 13.87
N ASP A 467 8.96 -10.67 12.71
CA ASP A 467 7.80 -11.53 12.48
C ASP A 467 7.98 -12.86 13.21
N VAL A 468 9.20 -13.41 13.18
CA VAL A 468 9.59 -14.63 13.91
C VAL A 468 10.85 -14.34 14.72
N MET A 469 10.86 -14.73 16.00
CA MET A 469 12.06 -14.71 16.84
C MET A 469 12.44 -16.14 17.19
N GLY A 470 13.62 -16.57 16.76
CA GLY A 470 14.32 -17.74 17.23
C GLY A 470 15.07 -17.46 18.52
N MET A 471 14.95 -18.40 19.45
CA MET A 471 15.90 -18.57 20.53
C MET A 471 16.43 -19.99 20.37
N ASP A 472 17.46 -20.14 19.53
CA ASP A 472 18.25 -21.36 19.46
C ASP A 472 19.18 -21.45 20.69
N GLU A 473 18.53 -21.44 21.85
CA GLU A 473 19.10 -21.34 23.17
C GLU A 473 18.29 -22.17 24.18
N CYS A 474 18.96 -22.63 25.23
CA CYS A 474 18.34 -23.47 26.25
C CYS A 474 17.31 -22.69 27.11
N LEU A 475 16.18 -23.32 27.45
CA LEU A 475 15.27 -22.88 28.53
C LEU A 475 14.59 -21.51 28.31
N MET A 476 14.50 -21.06 27.06
CA MET A 476 13.94 -19.73 26.74
C MET A 476 12.42 -19.74 26.51
N SER A 477 11.77 -20.90 26.56
CA SER A 477 10.30 -21.02 26.54
C SER A 477 9.67 -20.73 27.90
N ASP A 478 9.82 -19.48 28.32
CA ASP A 478 9.20 -18.94 29.51
C ASP A 478 8.08 -17.98 29.14
N VAL A 479 6.97 -18.01 29.89
CA VAL A 479 5.92 -17.00 29.81
C VAL A 479 6.53 -15.62 29.99
N GLU A 480 7.45 -15.46 30.93
CA GLU A 480 8.16 -14.23 31.26
C GLU A 480 8.90 -13.64 30.06
N VAL A 481 9.70 -14.48 29.38
CA VAL A 481 10.50 -14.09 28.22
C VAL A 481 9.59 -13.74 27.05
N ALA A 482 8.60 -14.59 26.76
CA ALA A 482 7.63 -14.33 25.71
C ALA A 482 6.81 -13.06 25.97
N TYR A 483 6.53 -12.77 27.23
CA TYR A 483 5.80 -11.58 27.65
C TYR A 483 6.58 -10.28 27.40
N ASP A 484 7.88 -10.27 27.70
CA ASP A 484 8.74 -9.11 27.43
C ASP A 484 8.87 -8.83 25.92
N ALA A 485 8.81 -9.87 25.09
CA ALA A 485 8.84 -9.77 23.63
C ALA A 485 7.47 -9.47 22.98
N LYS A 486 6.35 -9.63 23.69
CA LYS A 486 4.99 -9.67 23.10
C LYS A 486 4.63 -8.44 22.26
N GLN A 487 5.20 -7.28 22.55
CA GLN A 487 4.91 -6.02 21.82
C GLN A 487 5.68 -5.91 20.50
N TYR A 488 6.75 -6.69 20.34
CA TYR A 488 7.77 -6.49 19.31
C TYR A 488 7.86 -7.64 18.32
N VAL A 489 7.34 -8.82 18.68
CA VAL A 489 7.43 -10.06 17.92
C VAL A 489 6.05 -10.67 17.70
N ASN A 490 5.81 -11.44 16.63
CA ASN A 490 4.56 -12.20 16.45
C ASN A 490 4.65 -13.65 16.92
N TYR A 491 5.72 -14.37 16.53
CA TYR A 491 5.94 -15.78 16.89
C TYR A 491 7.33 -15.98 17.49
N ILE A 492 7.43 -16.81 18.52
CA ILE A 492 8.70 -17.16 19.17
C ILE A 492 8.92 -18.67 19.06
N CYS A 493 10.06 -19.08 18.51
CA CYS A 493 10.49 -20.47 18.42
C CYS A 493 11.54 -20.72 19.51
N ASN A 494 11.21 -21.54 20.51
CA ASN A 494 12.03 -21.73 21.71
C ASN A 494 11.74 -23.07 22.41
N SER A 495 12.60 -23.43 23.37
CA SER A 495 12.58 -24.71 24.09
C SER A 495 12.35 -24.53 25.60
N GLU A 496 11.58 -25.43 26.22
CA GLU A 496 11.41 -25.51 27.68
C GLU A 496 12.61 -26.17 28.37
N ASP A 497 13.35 -27.01 27.65
CA ASP A 497 14.58 -27.69 28.08
C ASP A 497 15.79 -27.15 27.29
N SER A 498 16.93 -27.81 27.43
CA SER A 498 18.10 -27.68 26.56
C SER A 498 17.76 -28.01 25.12
N ILE A 499 18.30 -27.20 24.21
CA ILE A 499 18.36 -27.51 22.79
C ILE A 499 19.58 -28.42 22.55
N GLY A 500 19.49 -29.34 21.59
CA GLY A 500 20.64 -30.13 21.15
C GLY A 500 21.78 -29.24 20.64
N GLY A 501 23.02 -29.69 20.82
CA GLY A 501 24.21 -28.87 20.51
C GLY A 501 24.31 -28.43 19.04
N ASP A 502 23.73 -29.21 18.11
CA ASP A 502 23.69 -28.88 16.69
C ASP A 502 22.65 -27.78 16.36
N GLY A 503 21.87 -27.29 17.33
CA GLY A 503 20.91 -26.22 17.11
C GLY A 503 19.80 -26.61 16.12
N TRP A 504 19.40 -25.67 15.27
CA TRP A 504 18.47 -25.88 14.16
C TRP A 504 19.17 -26.39 12.89
N GLU A 505 18.48 -27.20 12.10
CA GLU A 505 18.92 -27.55 10.73
C GLU A 505 18.68 -26.37 9.78
N TYR A 506 19.57 -25.39 9.78
CA TYR A 506 19.36 -24.10 9.10
C TYR A 506 19.22 -24.24 7.59
N ASN A 507 19.91 -25.23 7.00
CA ASN A 507 19.76 -25.55 5.59
C ASN A 507 18.32 -25.97 5.24
N LEU A 508 17.66 -26.77 6.08
CA LEU A 508 16.28 -27.23 5.86
C LEU A 508 15.27 -26.11 6.17
N VAL A 509 15.46 -25.42 7.29
CA VAL A 509 14.59 -24.33 7.73
C VAL A 509 14.58 -23.20 6.70
N LEU A 510 15.75 -22.70 6.30
CA LEU A 510 15.84 -21.57 5.37
C LEU A 510 15.48 -21.95 3.93
N GLN A 511 15.56 -23.24 3.57
CA GLN A 511 15.11 -23.71 2.26
C GLN A 511 13.60 -23.47 2.04
N HIS A 512 12.79 -23.56 3.10
CA HIS A 512 11.33 -23.30 3.01
C HIS A 512 11.02 -21.88 2.55
N ILE A 513 11.67 -20.86 3.12
CA ILE A 513 11.49 -19.48 2.66
C ILE A 513 12.17 -19.22 1.33
N LYS A 514 13.26 -19.92 0.99
CA LYS A 514 13.87 -19.85 -0.35
C LYS A 514 12.96 -20.37 -1.44
N ASP A 515 12.27 -21.48 -1.20
CA ASP A 515 11.33 -22.09 -2.14
C ASP A 515 10.01 -21.32 -2.24
N GLN A 516 9.60 -20.67 -1.15
CA GLN A 516 8.39 -19.83 -1.11
C GLN A 516 8.66 -18.48 -0.39
N PRO A 517 9.30 -17.50 -1.04
CA PRO A 517 9.65 -16.22 -0.39
C PRO A 517 8.44 -15.44 0.14
N THR A 518 7.25 -15.65 -0.44
CA THR A 518 6.01 -15.01 0.03
C THR A 518 5.40 -15.67 1.27
N MET A 519 5.98 -16.78 1.78
CA MET A 519 5.49 -17.55 2.94
C MET A 519 5.16 -16.63 4.12
N ASP A 520 4.03 -16.87 4.79
CA ASP A 520 3.63 -16.10 5.96
C ASP A 520 4.46 -16.51 7.20
N PRO A 521 4.62 -15.61 8.19
CA PRO A 521 5.46 -15.90 9.36
C PRO A 521 5.03 -17.08 10.23
N GLU A 522 3.73 -17.38 10.32
CA GLU A 522 3.23 -18.50 11.11
C GLU A 522 3.70 -19.82 10.50
N THR A 523 3.57 -19.94 9.17
CA THR A 523 4.06 -21.09 8.43
C THR A 523 5.57 -21.24 8.54
N PHE A 524 6.34 -20.14 8.52
CA PHE A 524 7.78 -20.23 8.71
C PHE A 524 8.16 -20.70 10.13
N ALA A 525 7.53 -20.14 11.17
CA ALA A 525 7.72 -20.58 12.55
C ALA A 525 7.35 -22.06 12.76
N TYR A 526 6.30 -22.53 12.08
CA TYR A 526 5.95 -23.95 12.04
C TYR A 526 7.07 -24.81 11.44
N TRP A 527 7.73 -24.36 10.37
CA TRP A 527 8.80 -25.13 9.73
C TRP A 527 10.07 -25.20 10.58
N ILE A 528 10.44 -24.12 11.29
CA ILE A 528 11.50 -24.15 12.30
C ILE A 528 11.23 -25.28 13.30
N TYR A 529 10.05 -25.25 13.90
CA TYR A 529 9.58 -26.26 14.83
C TYR A 529 9.59 -27.68 14.24
N LYS A 530 9.11 -27.82 13.01
CA LYS A 530 8.89 -29.11 12.35
C LYS A 530 10.20 -29.77 11.97
N GLU A 531 11.14 -29.03 11.40
CA GLU A 531 12.44 -29.58 11.00
C GLU A 531 13.29 -29.92 12.21
N TYR A 532 13.26 -29.11 13.26
CA TYR A 532 13.89 -29.44 14.53
C TYR A 532 13.39 -30.78 15.11
N GLY A 533 12.06 -30.95 15.16
CA GLY A 533 11.44 -32.20 15.63
C GLY A 533 11.77 -33.40 14.73
N ASN A 534 11.87 -33.21 13.40
CA ASN A 534 12.26 -34.27 12.47
C ASN A 534 13.71 -34.71 12.69
N TYR A 535 14.63 -33.76 12.86
CA TYR A 535 16.05 -34.05 13.06
C TYR A 535 16.29 -34.82 14.35
N TYR A 536 15.91 -34.26 15.50
CA TYR A 536 16.14 -34.90 16.79
C TYR A 536 15.23 -36.10 17.07
N GLY A 537 14.02 -36.12 16.49
CA GLY A 537 13.12 -37.26 16.58
C GLY A 537 13.69 -38.53 15.91
N THR A 538 14.47 -38.38 14.84
CA THR A 538 15.12 -39.53 14.16
C THR A 538 16.39 -40.00 14.86
N SER A 539 17.12 -39.12 15.55
CA SER A 539 18.32 -39.47 16.32
C SER A 539 18.01 -40.13 17.68
N GLY A 540 16.75 -40.04 18.13
CA GLY A 540 16.32 -40.57 19.44
C GLY A 540 16.75 -39.70 20.61
N SER A 541 17.26 -38.50 20.34
CA SER A 541 17.62 -37.50 21.33
C SER A 541 16.37 -36.87 21.92
N TYR A 542 16.35 -36.73 23.24
CA TYR A 542 15.29 -36.03 23.93
C TYR A 542 15.50 -34.52 23.79
N THR A 543 14.50 -33.82 23.28
CA THR A 543 14.48 -32.36 23.13
C THR A 543 13.06 -31.83 23.13
N THR A 544 12.90 -30.55 23.46
CA THR A 544 11.64 -29.82 23.38
C THR A 544 11.79 -28.67 22.38
N MET A 545 10.73 -28.38 21.64
CA MET A 545 10.65 -27.19 20.81
C MET A 545 9.20 -26.76 20.72
N SER A 546 8.98 -25.45 20.78
CA SER A 546 7.66 -24.86 20.74
C SER A 546 7.61 -23.63 19.85
N VAL A 547 6.42 -23.33 19.35
CA VAL A 547 6.10 -22.04 18.74
C VAL A 547 5.06 -21.35 19.62
N VAL A 548 5.46 -20.22 20.17
CA VAL A 548 4.61 -19.38 21.01
C VAL A 548 4.07 -18.23 20.17
N ASN A 549 2.75 -18.22 19.95
CA ASN A 549 2.04 -17.12 19.31
C ASN A 549 1.72 -16.04 20.37
N VAL A 550 2.59 -15.04 20.45
CA VAL A 550 2.44 -13.92 21.39
C VAL A 550 1.39 -12.89 20.95
N THR A 551 0.86 -12.98 19.73
CA THR A 551 -0.25 -12.10 19.29
C THR A 551 -1.55 -12.41 20.02
N GLU A 552 -1.70 -13.62 20.59
CA GLU A 552 -2.89 -14.04 21.33
C GLU A 552 -2.77 -13.89 22.86
N PHE A 553 -1.57 -13.63 23.40
CA PHE A 553 -1.28 -13.63 24.84
C PHE A 553 -2.25 -12.77 25.66
N ASP A 554 -2.49 -11.54 25.21
CA ASP A 554 -3.34 -10.57 25.92
C ASP A 554 -4.84 -10.91 25.88
N TYR A 555 -5.25 -11.90 25.09
CA TYR A 555 -6.66 -12.27 24.88
C TYR A 555 -7.01 -13.66 25.42
N SER A 556 -6.00 -14.51 25.63
CA SER A 556 -6.17 -15.88 26.09
C SER A 556 -5.34 -16.14 27.35
N LEU A 557 -4.02 -16.26 27.20
CA LEU A 557 -3.14 -16.82 28.23
C LEU A 557 -2.94 -15.88 29.43
N MET A 558 -2.74 -14.58 29.20
CA MET A 558 -2.50 -13.62 30.28
C MET A 558 -3.72 -13.38 31.18
N PRO A 559 -4.95 -13.20 30.64
CA PRO A 559 -6.15 -13.20 31.47
C PRO A 559 -6.29 -14.49 32.30
N ALA A 560 -5.99 -15.64 31.72
CA ALA A 560 -6.10 -16.93 32.40
C ALA A 560 -5.07 -17.08 33.54
N ILE A 561 -3.81 -16.67 33.31
CA ILE A 561 -2.75 -16.67 34.34
C ILE A 561 -3.10 -15.69 35.45
N ASN A 562 -3.55 -14.48 35.11
CA ASN A 562 -4.01 -13.50 36.09
C ASN A 562 -5.14 -14.07 36.95
N ASN A 563 -6.18 -14.62 36.32
CA ASN A 563 -7.31 -15.21 37.03
C ASN A 563 -6.87 -16.34 37.97
N LEU A 564 -6.00 -17.25 37.50
CA LEU A 564 -5.44 -18.30 38.35
C LEU A 564 -4.63 -17.72 39.52
N GLY A 565 -3.79 -16.72 39.29
CA GLY A 565 -3.04 -16.00 40.32
C GLY A 565 -3.96 -15.45 41.42
N GLN A 566 -5.06 -14.78 41.05
CA GLN A 566 -6.05 -14.25 42.00
C GLN A 566 -6.64 -15.38 42.86
N LYS A 567 -7.09 -16.48 42.22
CA LYS A 567 -7.66 -17.63 42.95
C LYS A 567 -6.67 -18.29 43.90
N LEU A 568 -5.40 -18.41 43.48
CA LEU A 568 -4.33 -18.93 44.32
C LEU A 568 -4.04 -18.01 45.51
N ARG A 569 -3.97 -16.70 45.28
CA ARG A 569 -3.77 -15.68 46.33
C ARG A 569 -4.88 -15.72 47.38
N HIS A 570 -6.13 -15.90 46.96
CA HIS A 570 -7.28 -15.98 47.88
C HIS A 570 -7.21 -17.16 48.85
N LYS A 571 -6.45 -18.21 48.49
CA LYS A 571 -6.30 -19.46 49.26
C LYS A 571 -4.86 -19.74 49.67
N ALA A 572 -4.01 -18.71 49.69
CA ALA A 572 -2.58 -18.83 49.89
C ALA A 572 -2.19 -19.50 51.21
N LYS A 573 -3.04 -19.45 52.25
CA LYS A 573 -2.83 -20.15 53.52
C LYS A 573 -3.48 -21.52 53.55
N THR A 574 -4.77 -21.57 53.21
CA THR A 574 -5.56 -22.80 53.40
C THR A 574 -5.15 -23.92 52.44
N LEU A 575 -4.73 -23.58 51.21
CA LEU A 575 -4.33 -24.55 50.19
C LEU A 575 -2.83 -24.53 49.90
N ASN A 576 -2.03 -23.88 50.75
CA ASN A 576 -0.59 -23.70 50.57
C ASN A 576 0.14 -25.01 50.23
N SER A 577 -0.09 -26.07 51.01
CA SER A 577 0.54 -27.37 50.82
C SER A 577 0.15 -28.04 49.51
N ASN A 578 -1.11 -27.89 49.09
CA ASN A 578 -1.61 -28.43 47.83
C ASN A 578 -0.96 -27.72 46.64
N ILE A 579 -0.86 -26.39 46.71
CA ILE A 579 -0.22 -25.56 45.69
C ILE A 579 1.28 -25.87 45.60
N ALA A 580 1.98 -25.93 46.73
CA ALA A 580 3.40 -26.26 46.77
C ALA A 580 3.69 -27.68 46.24
N THR A 581 2.82 -28.64 46.56
CA THR A 581 2.91 -30.01 46.02
C THR A 581 2.67 -30.04 44.52
N ALA A 582 1.67 -29.30 44.02
CA ALA A 582 1.42 -29.18 42.59
C ALA A 582 2.64 -28.58 41.86
N ALA A 583 3.22 -27.50 42.38
CA ALA A 583 4.42 -26.88 41.81
C ALA A 583 5.62 -27.86 41.80
N THR A 584 5.89 -28.50 42.93
CA THR A 584 7.02 -29.44 43.09
C THR A 584 6.92 -30.63 42.14
N ASN A 585 5.71 -31.14 41.89
CA ASN A 585 5.46 -32.28 41.02
C ASN A 585 5.38 -31.91 39.52
N SER A 586 5.39 -30.62 39.20
CA SER A 586 5.34 -30.16 37.81
C SER A 586 6.70 -30.29 37.13
N ALA A 587 6.67 -30.45 35.81
CA ALA A 587 7.88 -30.67 35.02
C ALA A 587 8.79 -29.44 35.11
N SER A 588 10.09 -29.71 35.18
CA SER A 588 11.17 -28.73 35.23
C SER A 588 12.43 -29.41 34.70
N TRP A 589 13.35 -28.65 34.12
CA TRP A 589 14.48 -29.20 33.39
C TRP A 589 15.82 -28.71 33.93
N GLN A 590 16.88 -29.48 33.65
CA GLN A 590 18.28 -29.13 33.99
C GLN A 590 18.55 -28.75 35.46
N GLY A 591 17.69 -29.20 36.40
CA GLY A 591 17.77 -28.80 37.82
C GLY A 591 17.21 -27.41 38.14
N TYR A 592 16.69 -26.70 37.14
CA TYR A 592 16.07 -25.37 37.23
C TYR A 592 14.63 -25.47 37.73
N THR A 593 14.50 -25.81 39.01
CA THR A 593 13.21 -26.07 39.68
C THR A 593 12.36 -24.82 39.96
N TRP A 594 12.86 -23.62 39.61
CA TRP A 594 12.10 -22.39 39.79
C TRP A 594 11.04 -22.16 38.72
N ASN A 595 11.26 -22.62 37.48
CA ASN A 595 10.24 -22.60 36.45
C ASN A 595 9.60 -23.98 36.32
N ARG A 596 8.29 -23.98 36.03
CA ARG A 596 7.50 -25.20 35.87
C ARG A 596 6.71 -25.11 34.58
N ASP A 597 6.57 -26.25 33.90
CA ASP A 597 5.59 -26.36 32.80
C ASP A 597 4.23 -25.86 33.30
N LEU A 598 3.71 -24.82 32.64
CA LEU A 598 2.53 -24.10 33.10
C LEU A 598 1.27 -24.99 33.07
N ILE A 599 1.16 -25.84 32.06
CA ILE A 599 -0.02 -26.66 31.81
C ILE A 599 -0.02 -27.89 32.70
N HIS A 600 1.13 -28.52 32.89
CA HIS A 600 1.33 -29.59 33.85
C HIS A 600 1.15 -29.09 35.29
N PHE A 601 1.57 -27.85 35.60
CA PHE A 601 1.23 -27.22 36.87
C PHE A 601 -0.28 -27.07 37.07
N ALA A 602 -1.01 -26.61 36.05
CA ALA A 602 -2.46 -26.54 36.11
C ALA A 602 -3.12 -27.94 36.27
N GLN A 603 -2.63 -28.97 35.58
CA GLN A 603 -3.09 -30.36 35.74
C GLN A 603 -2.83 -30.90 37.16
N ASN A 604 -1.64 -30.60 37.71
CA ASN A 604 -1.28 -30.98 39.07
C ASN A 604 -2.11 -30.21 40.10
N LEU A 605 -2.43 -28.93 39.87
CA LEU A 605 -3.35 -28.18 40.71
C LEU A 605 -4.74 -28.84 40.74
N GLN A 606 -5.30 -29.25 39.61
CA GLN A 606 -6.58 -29.97 39.58
C GLN A 606 -6.54 -31.31 40.32
N SER A 607 -5.40 -31.99 40.29
CA SER A 607 -5.19 -33.25 41.01
C SER A 607 -5.08 -33.04 42.52
N GLN A 608 -4.38 -31.99 42.96
CA GLN A 608 -4.20 -31.65 44.37
C GLN A 608 -5.42 -30.92 44.96
N ILE A 609 -6.18 -30.21 44.13
CA ILE A 609 -7.34 -29.39 44.46
C ILE A 609 -8.48 -29.78 43.49
N PRO A 610 -9.13 -30.94 43.70
CA PRO A 610 -10.28 -31.33 42.89
C PRO A 610 -11.40 -30.30 42.98
N VAL A 611 -12.32 -30.31 42.01
CA VAL A 611 -13.47 -29.39 41.94
C VAL A 611 -14.31 -29.33 43.23
N GLY A 612 -14.36 -30.43 43.99
CA GLY A 612 -15.07 -30.49 45.27
C GLY A 612 -14.34 -29.81 46.45
N THR A 613 -13.04 -29.57 46.32
CA THR A 613 -12.20 -28.86 47.30
C THR A 613 -12.27 -27.35 47.07
N ASP A 614 -12.02 -26.90 45.84
CA ASP A 614 -12.16 -25.50 45.44
C ASP A 614 -12.44 -25.41 43.93
N ALA A 615 -13.68 -25.09 43.59
CA ALA A 615 -14.12 -25.05 42.20
C ALA A 615 -13.50 -23.87 41.42
N ASP A 616 -13.15 -22.78 42.09
CA ASP A 616 -12.61 -21.59 41.43
C ASP A 616 -11.18 -21.83 40.95
N ILE A 617 -10.31 -22.38 41.82
CA ILE A 617 -8.96 -22.80 41.42
C ILE A 617 -9.03 -23.90 40.34
N TYR A 618 -9.89 -24.90 40.52
CA TYR A 618 -10.04 -25.98 39.55
C TYR A 618 -10.43 -25.48 38.16
N ASN A 619 -11.40 -24.55 38.07
CA ASN A 619 -11.86 -23.98 36.81
C ASN A 619 -10.83 -23.02 36.20
N ALA A 620 -10.13 -22.23 37.02
CA ALA A 620 -9.05 -21.37 36.54
C ALA A 620 -7.88 -22.20 35.97
N ALA A 621 -7.51 -23.30 36.63
CA ALA A 621 -6.54 -24.26 36.11
C ALA A 621 -7.04 -24.94 34.82
N GLN A 622 -8.32 -25.32 34.75
CA GLN A 622 -8.90 -25.90 33.54
C GLN A 622 -8.78 -24.96 32.33
N LEU A 623 -8.94 -23.65 32.54
CA LEU A 623 -8.80 -22.66 31.48
C LEU A 623 -7.39 -22.68 30.89
N ILE A 624 -6.34 -22.71 31.73
CA ILE A 624 -4.94 -22.84 31.29
C ILE A 624 -4.73 -24.13 30.50
N ILE A 625 -5.23 -25.27 31.00
CA ILE A 625 -5.12 -26.57 30.32
C ILE A 625 -5.75 -26.53 28.93
N ASN A 626 -6.92 -25.89 28.79
CA ASN A 626 -7.63 -25.80 27.51
C ASN A 626 -6.88 -24.95 26.49
N LEU A 627 -6.14 -23.93 26.93
CA LEU A 627 -5.33 -23.07 26.05
C LEU A 627 -4.08 -23.78 25.53
N GLY A 628 -3.55 -24.75 26.29
CA GLY A 628 -2.37 -25.54 25.94
C GLY A 628 -2.60 -26.75 25.03
N ALA A 629 -3.85 -27.15 24.77
CA ALA A 629 -4.16 -28.49 24.27
C ALA A 629 -4.05 -28.70 22.74
N ALA A 630 -2.91 -28.41 22.10
CA ALA A 630 -2.62 -28.90 20.74
C ALA A 630 -1.29 -29.66 20.70
N ASN A 631 -1.36 -30.97 20.88
CA ASN A 631 -0.31 -31.90 20.44
C ASN A 631 -0.74 -32.50 19.09
N PRO A 632 -0.21 -32.05 17.94
CA PRO A 632 -0.59 -32.60 16.64
C PRO A 632 0.16 -33.88 16.25
N PHE A 633 0.97 -34.50 17.11
CA PHE A 633 1.74 -35.71 16.74
C PHE A 633 0.93 -37.02 16.71
N GLY A 634 -0.38 -36.97 16.91
CA GLY A 634 -1.26 -38.09 16.55
C GLY A 634 -1.56 -38.09 15.04
N GLU A 635 -0.64 -38.58 14.21
CA GLU A 635 -0.81 -38.94 12.78
C GLU A 635 -1.87 -38.14 11.99
N ALA A 636 -1.86 -36.81 12.08
CA ALA A 636 -2.73 -36.01 11.25
C ALA A 636 -1.97 -35.59 9.97
N PRO A 637 -2.46 -35.94 8.77
CA PRO A 637 -1.89 -35.40 7.54
C PRO A 637 -1.97 -33.86 7.55
N TRP A 638 -1.26 -33.23 6.61
CA TRP A 638 -1.29 -31.78 6.26
C TRP A 638 -2.66 -31.06 6.32
N ASN A 639 -3.77 -31.81 6.40
CA ASN A 639 -5.13 -31.29 6.53
C ASN A 639 -5.64 -31.08 7.97
N ALA A 640 -4.91 -31.44 9.03
CA ALA A 640 -5.23 -30.93 10.37
C ALA A 640 -4.66 -29.53 10.53
N THR A 641 -5.44 -28.56 10.03
CA THR A 641 -5.27 -27.13 10.26
C THR A 641 -4.80 -26.86 11.70
N TRP A 642 -3.62 -26.28 11.86
CA TRP A 642 -3.29 -25.51 13.05
C TRP A 642 -4.50 -24.62 13.32
N ASN A 643 -5.15 -24.76 14.47
CA ASN A 643 -6.21 -23.83 14.83
C ASN A 643 -5.55 -22.50 15.20
N HIS A 644 -5.56 -21.52 14.29
CA HIS A 644 -4.88 -20.21 14.39
C HIS A 644 -5.27 -19.39 15.66
N SER A 645 -6.13 -19.93 16.51
CA SER A 645 -6.60 -19.36 17.79
C SER A 645 -5.79 -19.83 19.02
N LYS A 646 -4.73 -20.64 18.84
CA LYS A 646 -3.96 -21.22 19.95
C LYS A 646 -2.63 -20.50 20.15
N SER A 647 -2.28 -20.30 21.42
CA SER A 647 -1.09 -19.54 21.83
C SER A 647 0.21 -20.35 21.80
N ILE A 648 0.13 -21.69 21.79
CA ILE A 648 1.31 -22.57 21.92
C ILE A 648 1.14 -23.79 21.01
N LEU A 649 2.18 -24.10 20.24
CA LEU A 649 2.40 -25.37 19.55
C LEU A 649 3.66 -26.02 20.13
N CYS A 650 3.64 -27.32 20.46
CA CYS A 650 4.78 -28.00 21.11
C CYS A 650 5.05 -29.39 20.54
N HIS A 651 6.33 -29.76 20.49
CA HIS A 651 6.85 -31.06 20.09
C HIS A 651 6.99 -31.85 21.37
N ASN A 652 6.20 -32.91 21.50
CA ASN A 652 6.05 -33.64 22.75
C ASN A 652 6.67 -35.03 22.57
N LEU A 653 7.77 -35.28 23.30
CA LEU A 653 8.34 -36.62 23.45
C LEU A 653 7.88 -37.27 24.77
N ASN A 654 7.32 -36.50 25.71
CA ASN A 654 6.80 -36.96 27.00
C ASN A 654 5.47 -36.29 27.42
N THR A 655 4.63 -36.98 28.19
CA THR A 655 3.25 -36.53 28.53
C THR A 655 3.16 -35.24 29.35
N ASN A 656 4.29 -34.72 29.84
CA ASN A 656 4.34 -33.61 30.80
C ASN A 656 4.93 -32.32 30.23
N GLU A 657 5.28 -32.30 28.94
CA GLU A 657 5.79 -31.14 28.18
C GLU A 657 4.68 -30.53 27.34
N HIS A 658 4.49 -29.22 27.48
CA HIS A 658 3.44 -28.50 26.79
C HIS A 658 3.91 -27.20 26.12
N GLY A 659 5.21 -26.93 26.14
CA GLY A 659 5.86 -25.92 25.31
C GLY A 659 5.91 -24.53 25.92
N ILE A 660 5.59 -24.34 27.20
CA ILE A 660 5.89 -23.09 27.90
C ILE A 660 5.94 -23.29 29.42
N THR A 661 6.94 -22.67 30.04
CA THR A 661 7.12 -22.66 31.49
C THR A 661 6.72 -21.33 32.11
N ILE A 662 6.47 -21.32 33.42
CA ILE A 662 6.26 -20.12 34.22
C ILE A 662 7.01 -20.24 35.55
N TYR A 663 7.43 -19.11 36.12
CA TYR A 663 8.01 -19.08 37.45
C TYR A 663 7.02 -19.58 38.52
N CYS A 664 7.37 -20.70 39.15
CA CYS A 664 6.63 -21.32 40.24
C CYS A 664 7.55 -22.28 41.04
N SER A 665 8.49 -21.74 41.81
CA SER A 665 9.56 -22.54 42.44
C SER A 665 9.12 -23.53 43.51
N GLY A 666 7.92 -23.34 44.08
CA GLY A 666 7.40 -24.13 45.18
C GLY A 666 8.16 -23.99 46.52
N THR A 667 9.26 -23.24 46.58
CA THR A 667 10.15 -23.17 47.76
C THR A 667 10.49 -21.77 48.24
N SER A 668 10.72 -20.79 47.35
CA SER A 668 11.03 -19.40 47.73
C SER A 668 10.75 -18.41 46.60
N TYR A 669 10.43 -17.16 46.96
CA TYR A 669 10.32 -16.03 46.02
C TYR A 669 11.70 -15.45 45.68
N ASP A 670 11.96 -15.21 44.41
CA ASP A 670 13.14 -14.54 43.90
C ASP A 670 12.79 -13.09 43.55
N THR A 671 13.41 -12.13 44.22
CA THR A 671 13.10 -10.70 44.04
C THR A 671 13.53 -10.17 42.67
N VAL A 672 14.39 -10.88 41.93
CA VAL A 672 14.72 -10.51 40.54
C VAL A 672 13.48 -10.59 39.64
N TYR A 673 12.53 -11.46 39.98
CA TYR A 673 11.25 -11.57 39.27
C TYR A 673 10.47 -10.25 39.25
N ASP A 674 10.62 -9.40 40.26
CA ASP A 674 9.96 -8.08 40.35
C ASP A 674 10.41 -7.09 39.26
N THR A 675 11.48 -7.39 38.52
CA THR A 675 11.97 -6.55 37.42
C THR A 675 11.32 -6.89 36.06
N LEU A 676 10.56 -7.99 35.98
CA LEU A 676 9.92 -8.48 34.77
C LEU A 676 8.61 -7.74 34.49
N LYS A 677 8.24 -7.47 33.23
CA LYS A 677 6.99 -6.71 32.96
C LYS A 677 5.72 -7.45 33.37
N ILE A 678 5.74 -8.78 33.40
CA ILE A 678 4.57 -9.59 33.72
C ILE A 678 3.98 -9.29 35.10
N VAL A 679 4.81 -8.88 36.07
CA VAL A 679 4.40 -8.52 37.44
C VAL A 679 3.56 -7.23 37.49
N SER A 680 3.60 -6.42 36.43
CA SER A 680 2.81 -5.18 36.38
C SER A 680 1.39 -5.38 35.83
N GLU A 681 1.13 -6.51 35.18
CA GLU A 681 -0.14 -6.76 34.48
C GLU A 681 -0.92 -7.96 35.00
N THR A 682 -0.29 -8.85 35.75
CA THR A 682 -0.95 -10.03 36.35
C THR A 682 -0.81 -9.99 37.86
N THR A 683 -1.67 -10.71 38.58
CA THR A 683 -1.51 -10.90 40.03
C THR A 683 -0.66 -12.12 40.39
N TRP A 684 0.18 -12.59 39.46
CA TRP A 684 0.90 -13.85 39.62
C TRP A 684 1.95 -13.74 40.72
N ASP A 685 2.72 -12.65 40.73
CA ASP A 685 3.74 -12.44 41.75
C ASP A 685 3.14 -12.18 43.13
N GLU A 686 2.01 -11.48 43.25
CA GLU A 686 1.33 -11.34 44.55
C GLU A 686 0.83 -12.68 45.06
N ALA A 687 0.36 -13.57 44.17
CA ALA A 687 0.00 -14.93 44.53
C ALA A 687 1.21 -15.69 45.05
N LEU A 688 2.33 -15.69 44.31
CA LEU A 688 3.57 -16.34 44.74
C LEU A 688 4.08 -15.79 46.08
N LYS A 689 4.15 -14.46 46.23
CA LYS A 689 4.54 -13.80 47.50
C LYS A 689 3.63 -14.22 48.65
N ALA A 690 2.31 -14.26 48.43
CA ALA A 690 1.34 -14.68 49.43
C ALA A 690 1.51 -16.15 49.83
N ILE A 691 1.73 -17.03 48.84
CA ILE A 691 1.98 -18.47 49.06
C ILE A 691 3.29 -18.65 49.84
N PHE A 692 4.39 -18.03 49.41
CA PHE A 692 5.69 -18.20 50.06
C PHE A 692 5.75 -17.60 51.47
N ALA A 693 5.11 -16.45 51.68
CA ALA A 693 5.00 -15.84 53.01
C ALA A 693 3.89 -16.50 53.86
N ASN A 694 3.13 -17.45 53.31
CA ASN A 694 2.00 -18.13 53.97
C ASN A 694 1.04 -17.12 54.61
N THR A 695 0.73 -16.05 53.87
CA THR A 695 -0.13 -14.96 54.33
C THR A 695 -1.56 -15.44 54.50
N THR A 696 -2.35 -14.81 55.38
CA THR A 696 -3.77 -15.13 55.55
C THR A 696 -4.53 -15.08 54.23
N ASP A 697 -5.45 -16.04 54.05
CA ASP A 697 -6.40 -16.06 52.93
C ASP A 697 -7.10 -14.72 52.77
N TYR A 698 -7.26 -14.31 51.52
CA TYR A 698 -7.86 -13.04 51.14
C TYR A 698 -9.04 -13.33 50.21
N PRO A 699 -10.25 -13.62 50.73
CA PRO A 699 -11.40 -13.86 49.88
C PRO A 699 -11.88 -12.55 49.25
N ASN A 700 -12.06 -12.55 47.93
CA ASN A 700 -12.60 -11.44 47.17
C ASN A 700 -13.37 -11.98 45.97
N LYS A 701 -14.38 -11.25 45.49
CA LYS A 701 -15.06 -11.60 44.24
C LYS A 701 -14.66 -10.58 43.17
N GLU A 702 -14.20 -11.07 42.03
CA GLU A 702 -13.66 -10.20 40.99
C GLU A 702 -14.72 -9.23 40.44
N PRO A 703 -14.31 -8.00 40.07
CA PRO A 703 -15.18 -7.09 39.38
C PRO A 703 -15.46 -7.58 37.95
N PHE A 704 -16.51 -7.06 37.34
CA PHE A 704 -16.85 -7.29 35.94
C PHE A 704 -16.56 -6.04 35.10
N CYS A 705 -16.16 -6.23 33.84
CA CYS A 705 -15.97 -5.16 32.86
C CYS A 705 -16.55 -5.58 31.51
N SER A 706 -17.21 -4.65 30.81
CA SER A 706 -17.68 -4.83 29.45
C SER A 706 -17.50 -3.59 28.61
N ILE A 707 -17.19 -3.79 27.33
CA ILE A 707 -17.17 -2.74 26.31
C ILE A 707 -18.57 -2.67 25.68
N THR A 708 -19.18 -1.48 25.64
CA THR A 708 -20.50 -1.25 25.04
C THR A 708 -20.41 -0.62 23.65
N SER A 709 -19.37 0.18 23.39
CA SER A 709 -19.10 0.77 22.08
C SER A 709 -17.60 1.03 21.94
N PRO A 710 -16.99 0.79 20.77
CA PRO A 710 -17.56 0.18 19.57
C PRO A 710 -17.92 -1.31 19.78
N THR A 711 -18.79 -1.86 18.93
CA THR A 711 -19.17 -3.28 18.98
C THR A 711 -18.23 -4.13 18.12
N GLN A 712 -18.22 -5.45 18.35
CA GLN A 712 -17.43 -6.41 17.56
C GLN A 712 -17.64 -6.21 16.06
N GLY A 713 -16.54 -6.08 15.31
CA GLY A 713 -16.50 -5.89 13.87
C GLY A 713 -16.77 -4.45 13.40
N SER A 714 -16.95 -3.48 14.30
CA SER A 714 -17.21 -2.09 13.91
C SER A 714 -16.07 -1.53 13.07
N ALA A 715 -16.41 -0.78 12.03
CA ALA A 715 -15.46 0.02 11.28
C ALA A 715 -15.17 1.33 12.01
N VAL A 716 -13.90 1.68 12.14
CA VAL A 716 -13.40 2.86 12.85
C VAL A 716 -12.43 3.61 11.95
N THR A 717 -12.48 4.93 11.85
CA THR A 717 -11.64 5.67 10.88
C THR A 717 -10.25 5.98 11.44
N THR A 718 -9.18 5.81 10.64
CA THR A 718 -7.82 6.25 11.00
C THR A 718 -7.77 7.78 11.20
N ASN A 719 -6.77 8.29 11.92
CA ASN A 719 -6.59 9.73 12.16
C ASN A 719 -7.79 10.44 12.83
N THR A 720 -8.64 9.71 13.55
CA THR A 720 -9.77 10.25 14.33
C THR A 720 -9.63 9.92 15.81
N VAL A 721 -10.43 10.59 16.64
CA VAL A 721 -10.57 10.24 18.06
C VAL A 721 -11.87 9.47 18.25
N VAL A 722 -11.75 8.26 18.76
CA VAL A 722 -12.86 7.30 18.90
C VAL A 722 -13.09 7.08 20.39
N THR A 723 -14.27 7.46 20.86
CA THR A 723 -14.63 7.24 22.27
C THR A 723 -15.08 5.80 22.48
N ILE A 724 -14.26 5.04 23.19
CA ILE A 724 -14.57 3.72 23.72
C ILE A 724 -15.40 3.91 24.98
N THR A 725 -16.50 3.19 25.12
CA THR A 725 -17.35 3.24 26.31
C THR A 725 -17.67 1.84 26.80
N GLY A 726 -17.97 1.73 28.10
CA GLY A 726 -18.37 0.48 28.69
C GLY A 726 -18.97 0.60 30.07
N THR A 727 -19.22 -0.54 30.68
CA THR A 727 -19.69 -0.64 32.07
C THR A 727 -18.79 -1.54 32.89
N ALA A 728 -18.69 -1.27 34.18
CA ALA A 728 -18.05 -2.17 35.13
C ALA A 728 -18.82 -2.16 36.45
N ASN A 729 -18.79 -3.28 37.17
CA ASN A 729 -19.49 -3.44 38.45
C ASN A 729 -18.76 -4.42 39.34
N ASP A 730 -19.00 -4.30 40.64
CA ASP A 730 -18.41 -5.15 41.67
C ASP A 730 -19.44 -5.50 42.75
N SER A 731 -20.69 -5.73 42.33
CA SER A 731 -21.77 -6.05 43.29
C SER A 731 -21.69 -7.48 43.83
N GLY A 732 -20.63 -8.22 43.49
CA GLY A 732 -20.48 -9.64 43.76
C GLY A 732 -20.37 -9.97 45.24
N ASP A 733 -19.71 -9.11 45.99
CA ASP A 733 -19.46 -9.16 47.43
C ASP A 733 -19.74 -7.81 48.13
N GLY A 734 -20.27 -6.82 47.39
CA GLY A 734 -20.55 -5.48 47.90
C GLY A 734 -19.39 -4.50 47.74
N GLY A 735 -18.34 -4.87 47.00
CA GLY A 735 -17.23 -4.02 46.62
C GLY A 735 -17.57 -2.93 45.60
N THR A 736 -16.55 -2.18 45.20
CA THR A 736 -16.67 -1.08 44.24
C THR A 736 -15.47 -1.06 43.31
N VAL A 737 -15.72 -0.93 42.01
CA VAL A 737 -14.67 -0.70 41.01
C VAL A 737 -13.93 0.60 41.31
N GLN A 738 -12.62 0.52 41.52
CA GLN A 738 -11.74 1.67 41.77
C GLN A 738 -11.19 2.28 40.48
N ARG A 739 -10.88 1.47 39.47
CA ARG A 739 -10.47 1.95 38.15
C ARG A 739 -10.85 0.97 37.04
N VAL A 740 -10.94 1.51 35.83
CA VAL A 740 -11.04 0.74 34.59
C VAL A 740 -9.83 1.08 33.73
N GLU A 741 -9.27 0.08 33.07
CA GLU A 741 -8.12 0.22 32.19
C GLU A 741 -8.47 -0.31 30.81
N VAL A 742 -7.97 0.36 29.77
CA VAL A 742 -8.18 0.02 28.37
C VAL A 742 -6.83 -0.01 27.66
N LYS A 743 -6.64 -0.95 26.74
CA LYS A 743 -5.52 -0.95 25.79
C LYS A 743 -5.96 -1.28 24.38
N ILE A 744 -5.14 -0.89 23.43
CA ILE A 744 -5.28 -1.23 22.01
C ILE A 744 -4.18 -2.21 21.65
N ASP A 745 -4.57 -3.32 21.05
CA ASP A 745 -3.71 -4.45 20.70
C ASP A 745 -2.84 -4.88 21.90
N ARG A 746 -1.52 -4.78 21.75
CA ARG A 746 -0.50 -5.21 22.70
C ARG A 746 0.17 -4.04 23.41
N GLU A 747 -0.36 -2.82 23.24
CA GLU A 747 0.19 -1.62 23.86
C GLU A 747 -0.08 -1.58 25.38
N ALA A 748 0.58 -0.66 26.08
CA ALA A 748 0.43 -0.52 27.53
C ALA A 748 -1.01 -0.14 27.94
N TRP A 749 -1.43 -0.63 29.12
CA TRP A 749 -2.71 -0.27 29.72
C TRP A 749 -2.81 1.23 30.03
N GLN A 750 -3.98 1.80 29.76
CA GLN A 750 -4.31 3.18 30.07
C GLN A 750 -5.56 3.27 30.92
N THR A 751 -5.53 4.13 31.94
CA THR A 751 -6.70 4.35 32.81
C THR A 751 -7.82 5.06 32.06
N ALA A 752 -9.02 4.48 32.08
CA ALA A 752 -10.24 5.08 31.55
C ALA A 752 -10.86 6.08 32.53
N THR A 753 -11.73 6.96 32.01
CA THR A 753 -12.50 7.90 32.83
C THR A 753 -13.78 7.22 33.32
N GLY A 754 -14.02 7.23 34.64
CA GLY A 754 -15.19 6.61 35.26
C GLY A 754 -14.97 5.16 35.68
N THR A 755 -15.85 4.65 36.56
CA THR A 755 -15.71 3.31 37.16
C THR A 755 -16.93 2.42 36.95
N THR A 756 -18.16 2.94 37.04
CA THR A 756 -19.39 2.16 36.77
C THR A 756 -19.82 2.25 35.32
N SER A 757 -19.92 3.47 34.80
CA SER A 757 -19.96 3.77 33.37
C SER A 757 -18.67 4.48 33.04
N TRP A 758 -17.91 3.93 32.11
CA TRP A 758 -16.57 4.38 31.83
C TRP A 758 -16.40 4.72 30.34
N SER A 759 -15.45 5.59 30.05
CA SER A 759 -15.06 5.96 28.69
C SER A 759 -13.57 6.22 28.56
N TRP A 760 -13.00 5.91 27.40
CA TRP A 760 -11.63 6.23 27.05
C TRP A 760 -11.55 6.67 25.58
N ASN A 761 -10.73 7.68 25.28
CA ASN A 761 -10.61 8.23 23.93
C ASN A 761 -9.39 7.62 23.23
N TRP A 762 -9.65 6.80 22.21
CA TRP A 762 -8.63 6.26 21.35
C TRP A 762 -8.29 7.25 20.23
N ASN A 763 -7.07 7.80 20.23
CA ASN A 763 -6.55 8.47 19.05
C ASN A 763 -6.03 7.43 18.06
N THR A 764 -6.70 7.26 16.93
CA THR A 764 -6.34 6.28 15.91
C THR A 764 -5.18 6.75 15.01
N ALA A 765 -4.70 7.99 15.20
CA ALA A 765 -3.50 8.47 14.51
C ALA A 765 -2.28 7.58 14.83
N GLY A 766 -1.60 7.11 13.79
CA GLY A 766 -0.42 6.24 13.91
C GLY A 766 -0.70 4.76 14.11
N PHE A 767 -1.97 4.32 14.09
CA PHE A 767 -2.33 2.91 13.95
C PHE A 767 -2.50 2.57 12.46
N ALA A 768 -1.94 1.44 12.02
CA ALA A 768 -2.08 0.99 10.64
C ALA A 768 -3.53 0.61 10.34
N PRO A 769 -4.02 0.73 9.09
CA PRO A 769 -5.33 0.18 8.73
C PRO A 769 -5.36 -1.34 8.97
N GLY A 770 -6.52 -1.86 9.37
CA GLY A 770 -6.73 -3.28 9.61
C GLY A 770 -7.41 -3.58 10.95
N LYS A 771 -7.34 -4.85 11.38
CA LYS A 771 -7.99 -5.29 12.61
C LYS A 771 -7.20 -4.84 13.84
N HIS A 772 -7.87 -4.12 14.73
CA HIS A 772 -7.36 -3.78 16.05
C HIS A 772 -8.27 -4.36 17.12
N ARG A 773 -7.68 -4.78 18.24
CA ARG A 773 -8.46 -5.27 19.39
C ARG A 773 -8.40 -4.25 20.51
N ILE A 774 -9.57 -3.84 20.99
CA ILE A 774 -9.71 -3.00 22.17
C ILE A 774 -9.99 -3.93 23.33
N THR A 775 -9.17 -3.87 24.39
CA THR A 775 -9.31 -4.70 25.58
C THR A 775 -9.54 -3.82 26.79
N ALA A 776 -10.47 -4.21 27.66
CA ALA A 776 -10.79 -3.51 28.90
C ALA A 776 -10.81 -4.46 30.10
N ARG A 777 -10.32 -3.96 31.25
CA ARG A 777 -10.38 -4.64 32.55
C ARG A 777 -10.75 -3.65 33.65
N SER A 778 -11.41 -4.12 34.70
CA SER A 778 -11.70 -3.34 35.90
C SER A 778 -10.87 -3.82 37.09
N PHE A 779 -10.59 -2.93 38.04
CA PHE A 779 -9.87 -3.22 39.27
C PHE A 779 -10.63 -2.64 40.47
N ASP A 780 -10.82 -3.43 41.52
CA ASP A 780 -11.62 -3.08 42.71
C ASP A 780 -10.76 -2.58 43.91
N GLY A 781 -9.44 -2.56 43.77
CA GLY A 781 -8.50 -2.29 44.87
C GLY A 781 -7.62 -3.48 45.22
N THR A 782 -8.04 -4.67 44.82
CA THR A 782 -7.37 -5.93 45.13
C THR A 782 -7.19 -6.80 43.89
N ASP A 783 -8.27 -7.04 43.14
CA ASP A 783 -8.29 -7.93 42.00
C ASP A 783 -8.76 -7.21 40.74
N TYR A 784 -8.31 -7.74 39.61
CA TYR A 784 -8.81 -7.42 38.29
C TYR A 784 -9.98 -8.32 37.91
N SER A 785 -10.75 -7.87 36.92
CA SER A 785 -11.81 -8.68 36.33
C SER A 785 -11.30 -10.03 35.81
N ALA A 786 -12.01 -11.12 36.15
CA ALA A 786 -11.60 -12.50 35.88
C ALA A 786 -11.37 -12.80 34.39
N THR A 787 -12.08 -12.11 33.51
CA THR A 787 -11.79 -12.07 32.07
C THR A 787 -11.54 -10.64 31.64
N TRP A 788 -10.64 -10.47 30.67
CA TRP A 788 -10.43 -9.18 30.01
C TRP A 788 -11.39 -9.12 28.81
N ASN A 789 -12.32 -8.17 28.85
CA ASN A 789 -13.31 -8.03 27.80
C ASN A 789 -12.65 -7.37 26.59
N TYR A 790 -12.85 -7.92 25.39
CA TYR A 790 -12.31 -7.32 24.18
C TYR A 790 -13.33 -7.26 23.05
N VAL A 791 -13.14 -6.28 22.17
CA VAL A 791 -13.82 -6.18 20.88
C VAL A 791 -12.79 -5.96 19.78
N THR A 792 -12.94 -6.66 18.66
CA THR A 792 -12.17 -6.39 17.45
C THR A 792 -12.88 -5.35 16.61
N VAL A 793 -12.18 -4.32 16.19
CA VAL A 793 -12.66 -3.30 15.25
C VAL A 793 -11.79 -3.29 14.01
N ASN A 794 -12.34 -2.86 12.89
CA ASN A 794 -11.59 -2.68 11.66
C ASN A 794 -11.28 -1.20 11.50
N LEU A 795 -10.02 -0.82 11.72
CA LEU A 795 -9.55 0.52 11.47
C LEU A 795 -9.40 0.73 9.95
N ILE A 796 -10.18 1.64 9.39
CA ILE A 796 -10.27 1.93 7.96
C ILE A 796 -9.70 3.32 7.69
N THR A 797 -9.03 3.51 6.56
CA THR A 797 -8.43 4.81 6.23
C THR A 797 -9.48 5.91 6.11
N ASP A 798 -9.17 7.07 6.70
CA ASP A 798 -9.93 8.30 6.48
C ASP A 798 -9.90 8.67 5.00
N PRO A 799 -11.05 8.79 4.31
CA PRO A 799 -11.10 9.20 2.92
C PRO A 799 -10.66 10.66 2.69
N THR A 800 -10.30 11.42 3.73
CA THR A 800 -9.94 12.84 3.66
C THR A 800 -8.46 13.19 3.90
N LEU A 801 -7.58 12.22 4.14
CA LEU A 801 -6.11 12.42 4.16
C LEU A 801 -5.42 11.37 3.28
N PRO A 802 -4.60 11.77 2.29
CA PRO A 802 -3.91 10.81 1.44
C PRO A 802 -2.65 10.33 2.16
N ASP A 803 -2.66 9.08 2.62
CA ASP A 803 -1.47 8.23 2.62
C ASP A 803 -1.87 6.78 2.35
N LEU A 804 -1.23 6.23 1.32
CA LEU A 804 -1.33 4.84 0.86
C LEU A 804 -0.79 3.89 1.93
N ILE A 805 -1.62 2.96 2.42
CA ILE A 805 -1.19 1.57 2.71
C ILE A 805 -2.33 0.63 2.30
N VAL A 806 -2.03 -0.21 1.31
CA VAL A 806 -2.80 -1.41 0.98
C VAL A 806 -2.47 -2.47 2.02
N THR A 807 -3.47 -3.03 2.71
CA THR A 807 -3.57 -4.48 2.94
C THR A 807 -4.91 -4.89 3.60
N ASN A 808 -5.58 -5.83 2.93
CA ASN A 808 -6.55 -6.81 3.44
C ASN A 808 -7.78 -6.34 4.25
N ILE A 809 -8.85 -5.96 3.55
CA ILE A 809 -10.23 -6.01 4.08
C ILE A 809 -10.92 -7.29 3.62
N SER A 810 -11.33 -8.09 4.61
CA SER A 810 -12.33 -9.15 4.49
C SER A 810 -13.72 -8.50 4.46
N PHE A 811 -14.47 -8.69 3.37
CA PHE A 811 -15.82 -8.14 3.25
C PHE A 811 -16.85 -9.01 3.98
N SER A 812 -17.48 -8.46 5.02
CA SER A 812 -18.85 -8.85 5.40
C SER A 812 -19.82 -7.80 4.87
N ILE A 813 -20.36 -8.02 3.68
CA ILE A 813 -21.49 -7.24 3.19
C ILE A 813 -22.76 -7.94 3.70
N ALA A 814 -23.53 -7.23 4.53
CA ALA A 814 -24.92 -7.58 4.74
C ALA A 814 -25.62 -7.52 3.39
N SER A 815 -26.01 -8.67 2.86
CA SER A 815 -26.82 -8.80 1.65
C SER A 815 -27.99 -7.81 1.70
N PRO A 816 -28.12 -6.88 0.74
CA PRO A 816 -29.39 -6.19 0.55
C PRO A 816 -30.45 -7.27 0.32
N SER A 817 -31.58 -7.16 1.02
CA SER A 817 -32.66 -8.11 0.90
C SER A 817 -33.03 -8.30 -0.57
N LYS A 818 -33.19 -9.54 -0.99
CA LYS A 818 -33.43 -9.98 -2.37
C LYS A 818 -34.77 -9.48 -2.97
N ASN A 819 -35.50 -8.59 -2.28
CA ASN A 819 -36.92 -8.33 -2.51
C ASN A 819 -37.32 -6.87 -2.81
N ASP A 820 -36.45 -5.87 -2.73
CA ASP A 820 -36.89 -4.47 -2.95
C ASP A 820 -36.83 -3.99 -4.41
N PHE A 821 -36.32 -4.80 -5.35
CA PHE A 821 -36.23 -4.42 -6.78
C PHE A 821 -37.54 -4.55 -7.57
N LEU A 822 -38.66 -4.94 -6.96
CA LEU A 822 -39.95 -5.11 -7.64
C LEU A 822 -41.14 -4.64 -6.81
N THR A 823 -41.32 -3.32 -6.69
CA THR A 823 -42.66 -2.74 -6.60
C THR A 823 -42.86 -1.71 -7.72
N SER A 824 -43.31 -2.25 -8.86
CA SER A 824 -43.99 -1.60 -10.00
C SER A 824 -43.54 -0.20 -10.48
N PRO A 825 -43.16 -0.07 -11.76
CA PRO A 825 -43.96 0.68 -12.70
C PRO A 825 -45.13 -0.22 -13.12
N GLN A 826 -46.33 0.35 -13.12
CA GLN A 826 -47.56 -0.28 -13.61
C GLN A 826 -47.31 -1.15 -14.84
N ALA A 827 -47.93 -2.33 -14.84
CA ALA A 827 -48.14 -3.12 -16.03
C ALA A 827 -48.75 -2.23 -17.13
N LYS A 828 -47.94 -1.83 -18.10
CA LYS A 828 -48.38 -1.66 -19.48
C LYS A 828 -47.87 -2.87 -20.24
N SER A 829 -48.80 -3.75 -20.59
CA SER A 829 -48.61 -4.73 -21.64
C SER A 829 -48.39 -3.98 -22.95
N THR A 830 -47.15 -3.87 -23.41
CA THR A 830 -46.86 -3.48 -24.79
C THR A 830 -45.63 -4.25 -25.24
N PHE A 831 -45.74 -4.91 -26.39
CA PHE A 831 -44.64 -5.54 -27.10
C PHE A 831 -43.42 -4.61 -27.12
N TYR A 832 -42.25 -5.11 -26.70
CA TYR A 832 -40.98 -4.39 -26.86
C TYR A 832 -40.79 -4.14 -28.36
N THR A 833 -40.82 -2.88 -28.78
CA THR A 833 -40.60 -2.50 -30.19
C THR A 833 -39.17 -2.00 -30.26
N TYR A 834 -38.34 -2.65 -31.06
CA TYR A 834 -36.97 -2.19 -31.34
C TYR A 834 -37.01 -0.78 -31.95
N HIS A 835 -36.08 0.07 -31.55
CA HIS A 835 -35.91 1.36 -32.18
C HIS A 835 -35.53 1.17 -33.66
N ASN A 836 -35.90 2.13 -34.50
CA ASN A 836 -35.17 2.38 -35.73
C ASN A 836 -34.15 3.51 -35.49
N TYR A 837 -33.28 3.77 -36.46
CA TYR A 837 -32.25 4.81 -36.32
C TYR A 837 -32.80 6.19 -35.94
N THR A 838 -33.94 6.59 -36.52
CA THR A 838 -34.52 7.91 -36.25
C THR A 838 -35.06 7.99 -34.82
N THR A 839 -35.74 6.94 -34.35
CA THR A 839 -36.30 6.92 -32.98
C THR A 839 -35.21 6.80 -31.92
N LEU A 840 -34.17 5.99 -32.16
CA LEU A 840 -33.02 5.90 -31.25
C LEU A 840 -32.35 7.28 -31.08
N VAL A 841 -32.14 7.99 -32.18
CA VAL A 841 -31.54 9.34 -32.16
C VAL A 841 -32.46 10.35 -31.47
N SER A 842 -33.78 10.34 -31.74
CA SER A 842 -34.69 11.27 -31.07
C SER A 842 -34.71 11.07 -29.56
N ASP A 843 -34.66 9.83 -29.11
CA ASP A 843 -34.79 9.51 -27.70
C ASP A 843 -33.50 9.83 -26.93
N MET A 844 -32.32 9.60 -27.52
CA MET A 844 -31.05 10.09 -26.97
C MET A 844 -31.03 11.63 -26.86
N GLN A 845 -31.52 12.34 -27.89
CA GLN A 845 -31.61 13.81 -27.85
C GLN A 845 -32.60 14.31 -26.79
N ALA A 846 -33.69 13.58 -26.57
CA ALA A 846 -34.65 13.87 -25.51
C ALA A 846 -34.04 13.67 -24.12
N LEU A 847 -33.26 12.60 -23.90
CA LEU A 847 -32.52 12.38 -22.65
C LEU A 847 -31.52 13.51 -22.38
N ASN A 848 -30.71 13.89 -23.38
CA ASN A 848 -29.75 15.00 -23.29
C ASN A 848 -30.44 16.33 -22.92
N SER A 849 -31.62 16.58 -23.49
CA SER A 849 -32.40 17.79 -23.19
C SER A 849 -33.02 17.76 -21.79
N THR A 850 -33.34 16.57 -21.27
CA THR A 850 -34.03 16.39 -19.98
C THR A 850 -33.04 16.36 -18.81
N TYR A 851 -31.84 15.82 -19.01
CA TYR A 851 -30.82 15.62 -17.98
C TYR A 851 -29.48 16.32 -18.32
N PRO A 852 -29.47 17.63 -18.63
CA PRO A 852 -28.27 18.31 -19.15
C PRO A 852 -27.09 18.40 -18.17
N ASN A 853 -27.33 18.18 -16.88
CA ASN A 853 -26.28 18.19 -15.85
C ASN A 853 -25.57 16.84 -15.69
N THR A 854 -26.15 15.76 -16.24
CA THR A 854 -25.61 14.40 -16.08
C THR A 854 -25.54 13.59 -17.36
N PHE A 855 -26.06 14.09 -18.48
CA PHE A 855 -26.08 13.42 -19.77
C PHE A 855 -25.60 14.38 -20.85
N GLU A 856 -24.58 13.95 -21.60
CA GLU A 856 -24.04 14.67 -22.74
C GLU A 856 -24.06 13.78 -23.98
N LEU A 857 -24.36 14.36 -25.14
CA LEU A 857 -24.53 13.64 -26.39
C LEU A 857 -23.68 14.23 -27.51
N TYR A 858 -22.85 13.39 -28.12
CA TYR A 858 -21.94 13.74 -29.20
C TYR A 858 -22.06 12.82 -30.39
N THR A 859 -21.49 13.25 -31.52
CA THR A 859 -21.28 12.39 -32.69
C THR A 859 -19.79 12.24 -32.93
N ALA A 860 -19.32 11.02 -33.17
CA ALA A 860 -17.91 10.74 -33.46
C ALA A 860 -17.40 11.55 -34.68
N GLN A 861 -18.28 11.80 -35.65
CA GLN A 861 -17.98 12.64 -36.81
C GLN A 861 -17.62 14.08 -36.44
N ALA A 862 -18.35 14.67 -35.49
CA ALA A 862 -18.06 16.02 -35.01
C ALA A 862 -16.82 16.07 -34.12
N LEU A 863 -16.63 15.06 -33.25
CA LEU A 863 -15.51 15.03 -32.31
C LEU A 863 -14.17 14.75 -32.97
N PHE A 864 -14.13 13.83 -33.94
CA PHE A 864 -12.88 13.30 -34.49
C PHE A 864 -12.70 13.60 -35.99
N GLY A 865 -13.62 14.37 -36.59
CA GLY A 865 -13.56 14.68 -38.02
C GLY A 865 -13.76 13.46 -38.94
N LEU A 866 -14.46 12.43 -38.45
CA LEU A 866 -14.76 11.23 -39.23
C LEU A 866 -15.84 11.51 -40.28
N PRO A 867 -15.85 10.79 -41.43
CA PRO A 867 -16.97 10.82 -42.34
C PRO A 867 -18.22 10.15 -41.73
N ASN A 868 -19.39 10.51 -42.23
CA ASN A 868 -20.62 9.79 -41.92
C ASN A 868 -20.60 8.41 -42.58
N VAL A 869 -21.22 7.41 -41.94
CA VAL A 869 -21.49 6.10 -42.53
C VAL A 869 -22.48 6.29 -43.68
N SER A 870 -22.06 6.04 -44.91
CA SER A 870 -22.83 6.44 -46.10
C SER A 870 -22.90 5.33 -47.14
N TYR A 871 -24.12 4.99 -47.59
CA TYR A 871 -24.36 4.04 -48.66
C TYR A 871 -25.54 4.49 -49.53
N GLY A 872 -25.29 4.76 -50.81
CA GLY A 872 -26.30 5.33 -51.70
C GLY A 872 -26.81 6.69 -51.19
N SER A 873 -28.11 6.79 -50.91
CA SER A 873 -28.74 7.99 -50.31
C SER A 873 -28.80 7.96 -48.77
N GLU A 874 -28.41 6.85 -48.15
CA GLU A 874 -28.45 6.68 -46.69
C GLU A 874 -27.20 7.28 -46.04
N ASN A 875 -27.41 7.87 -44.87
CA ASN A 875 -26.35 8.57 -44.15
C ASN A 875 -26.59 8.49 -42.64
N TYR A 876 -25.67 7.86 -41.92
CA TYR A 876 -25.76 7.60 -40.50
C TYR A 876 -24.54 8.17 -39.76
N LYS A 877 -24.77 8.61 -38.53
CA LYS A 877 -23.75 9.02 -37.57
C LYS A 877 -23.58 8.00 -36.47
N THR A 878 -22.38 7.99 -35.89
CA THR A 878 -22.05 7.20 -34.70
C THR A 878 -22.15 8.10 -33.49
N TRP A 879 -22.99 7.72 -32.52
CA TRP A 879 -23.29 8.54 -31.35
C TRP A 879 -22.52 8.07 -30.11
N ILE A 880 -22.08 9.04 -29.31
CA ILE A 880 -21.37 8.83 -28.04
C ILE A 880 -22.14 9.56 -26.96
N ILE A 881 -22.49 8.85 -25.89
CA ILE A 881 -23.14 9.37 -24.70
C ILE A 881 -22.09 9.42 -23.58
N ARG A 882 -22.02 10.52 -22.83
CA ARG A 882 -21.27 10.62 -21.57
C ARG A 882 -22.26 10.86 -20.43
N ILE A 883 -22.18 10.04 -19.39
CA ILE A 883 -23.00 10.16 -18.17
C ILE A 883 -22.10 10.31 -16.95
N THR A 884 -22.21 11.44 -16.25
CA THR A 884 -21.51 11.70 -14.99
C THR A 884 -22.12 12.90 -14.27
N ASN A 885 -21.99 13.01 -12.94
CA ASN A 885 -22.32 14.23 -12.22
C ASN A 885 -21.06 15.09 -11.98
N GLU A 886 -20.75 16.06 -12.83
CA GLU A 886 -19.52 16.85 -12.69
C GLU A 886 -19.41 17.64 -11.38
N SER A 887 -20.55 17.92 -10.70
CA SER A 887 -20.54 18.62 -9.42
C SER A 887 -19.86 17.86 -8.26
N THR A 888 -19.63 16.55 -8.40
CA THR A 888 -18.93 15.73 -7.40
C THR A 888 -17.43 15.58 -7.66
N GLY A 889 -16.89 16.34 -8.61
CA GLY A 889 -15.46 16.37 -8.93
C GLY A 889 -15.13 15.88 -10.33
N PHE A 890 -13.91 16.16 -10.78
CA PHE A 890 -13.37 15.78 -12.09
C PHE A 890 -12.39 14.61 -11.97
N ASN A 891 -11.97 14.00 -13.09
CA ASN A 891 -11.05 12.84 -13.15
C ASN A 891 -11.58 11.58 -12.47
N LYS A 892 -12.85 11.25 -12.70
CA LYS A 892 -13.43 10.00 -12.22
C LYS A 892 -13.02 8.85 -13.14
N PRO A 893 -12.87 7.61 -12.64
CA PRO A 893 -12.54 6.48 -13.50
C PRO A 893 -13.54 6.31 -14.64
N GLU A 894 -13.02 6.15 -15.85
CA GLU A 894 -13.80 6.09 -17.09
C GLU A 894 -14.10 4.64 -17.47
N VAL A 895 -15.34 4.36 -17.85
CA VAL A 895 -15.79 3.04 -18.35
C VAL A 895 -16.51 3.21 -19.67
N LEU A 896 -16.36 2.23 -20.57
CA LEU A 896 -16.97 2.26 -21.90
C LEU A 896 -17.95 1.09 -22.09
N PHE A 897 -19.14 1.38 -22.62
CA PHE A 897 -20.12 0.38 -23.02
C PHE A 897 -20.46 0.55 -24.49
N ILE A 898 -20.40 -0.52 -25.27
CA ILE A 898 -20.60 -0.49 -26.71
C ILE A 898 -21.70 -1.47 -27.12
N GLY A 899 -22.58 -1.03 -28.02
CA GLY A 899 -23.56 -1.86 -28.69
C GLY A 899 -23.39 -1.84 -30.20
N GLY A 900 -23.81 -2.91 -30.85
CA GLY A 900 -23.96 -2.96 -32.30
C GLY A 900 -22.64 -3.01 -33.07
N HIS A 901 -21.64 -3.76 -32.59
CA HIS A 901 -20.50 -4.19 -33.43
C HIS A 901 -21.01 -5.01 -34.63
N HIS A 902 -21.86 -6.01 -34.38
CA HIS A 902 -22.60 -6.71 -35.42
C HIS A 902 -23.99 -6.10 -35.53
N GLY A 903 -24.37 -5.65 -36.73
CA GLY A 903 -25.62 -4.92 -36.92
C GLY A 903 -26.89 -5.77 -36.72
N ASP A 904 -26.83 -7.07 -37.03
CA ASP A 904 -27.94 -8.01 -36.82
C ASP A 904 -28.19 -8.36 -35.34
N GLU A 905 -27.28 -7.97 -34.44
CA GLU A 905 -27.38 -8.18 -32.98
C GLU A 905 -28.12 -7.01 -32.29
N THR A 906 -29.35 -6.77 -32.73
CA THR A 906 -30.23 -5.66 -32.29
C THR A 906 -30.36 -5.50 -30.76
N VAL A 907 -30.27 -6.60 -30.01
CA VAL A 907 -30.37 -6.61 -28.54
C VAL A 907 -29.27 -5.81 -27.86
N GLY A 908 -28.05 -5.76 -28.43
CA GLY A 908 -26.92 -5.01 -27.87
C GLY A 908 -27.14 -3.51 -27.96
N VAL A 909 -27.74 -3.04 -29.07
CA VAL A 909 -28.08 -1.63 -29.28
C VAL A 909 -29.11 -1.16 -28.27
N GLU A 910 -30.18 -1.93 -28.08
CA GLU A 910 -31.21 -1.63 -27.09
C GLU A 910 -30.67 -1.66 -25.66
N ALA A 911 -29.85 -2.67 -25.32
CA ALA A 911 -29.28 -2.78 -23.98
C ALA A 911 -28.45 -1.54 -23.61
N ALA A 912 -27.63 -1.05 -24.54
CA ALA A 912 -26.82 0.16 -24.35
C ALA A 912 -27.69 1.42 -24.15
N TYR A 913 -28.75 1.59 -24.95
CA TYR A 913 -29.67 2.72 -24.80
C TYR A 913 -30.42 2.69 -23.47
N TYR A 914 -31.08 1.57 -23.13
CA TYR A 914 -31.85 1.48 -21.88
C TYR A 914 -30.96 1.53 -20.63
N TYR A 915 -29.68 1.17 -20.76
CA TYR A 915 -28.71 1.38 -19.70
C TYR A 915 -28.45 2.88 -19.45
N ALA A 916 -28.26 3.66 -20.52
CA ALA A 916 -28.13 5.11 -20.43
C ALA A 916 -29.38 5.77 -19.83
N GLU A 917 -30.57 5.36 -20.27
CA GLU A 917 -31.85 5.83 -19.72
C GLU A 917 -31.98 5.51 -18.23
N LEU A 918 -31.63 4.30 -17.80
CA LEU A 918 -31.72 3.88 -16.41
C LEU A 918 -30.83 4.74 -15.50
N LEU A 919 -29.58 4.98 -15.90
CA LEU A 919 -28.62 5.74 -15.10
C LEU A 919 -29.12 7.17 -14.84
N CYS A 920 -29.64 7.86 -15.85
CA CYS A 920 -30.12 9.23 -15.69
C CYS A 920 -31.49 9.33 -15.01
N THR A 921 -32.43 8.44 -15.35
CA THR A 921 -33.78 8.48 -14.76
C THR A 921 -33.82 8.08 -13.29
N LYS A 922 -32.86 7.28 -12.83
CA LYS A 922 -32.78 6.83 -11.43
C LYS A 922 -31.77 7.60 -10.58
N TYR A 923 -30.97 8.47 -11.18
CA TYR A 923 -29.92 9.25 -10.52
C TYR A 923 -30.36 9.93 -9.22
N THR A 924 -31.56 10.51 -9.18
CA THR A 924 -32.06 11.23 -7.98
C THR A 924 -32.81 10.35 -6.99
N THR A 925 -33.21 9.13 -7.39
CA THR A 925 -34.11 8.27 -6.62
C THR A 925 -33.46 7.00 -6.08
N ASP A 926 -32.34 6.58 -6.66
CA ASP A 926 -31.64 5.35 -6.29
C ASP A 926 -30.23 5.73 -5.80
N SER A 927 -29.93 5.44 -4.54
CA SER A 927 -28.67 5.82 -3.90
C SER A 927 -27.45 5.13 -4.52
N TRP A 928 -27.63 3.94 -5.10
CA TRP A 928 -26.55 3.21 -5.76
C TRP A 928 -26.27 3.79 -7.14
N ILE A 929 -27.30 4.05 -7.95
CA ILE A 929 -27.12 4.73 -9.25
C ILE A 929 -26.59 6.15 -9.05
N LYS A 930 -27.05 6.86 -8.00
CA LYS A 930 -26.48 8.14 -7.59
C LYS A 930 -24.99 8.02 -7.33
N TYR A 931 -24.58 7.04 -6.52
CA TYR A 931 -23.17 6.78 -6.25
C TYR A 931 -22.38 6.50 -7.54
N LEU A 932 -22.90 5.67 -8.44
CA LEU A 932 -22.23 5.35 -9.71
C LEU A 932 -22.00 6.60 -10.58
N VAL A 933 -23.04 7.41 -10.80
CA VAL A 933 -22.94 8.64 -11.61
C VAL A 933 -22.12 9.73 -10.91
N ASP A 934 -22.15 9.79 -9.57
CA ASP A 934 -21.32 10.70 -8.78
C ASP A 934 -19.84 10.32 -8.81
N ASN A 935 -19.49 9.04 -9.02
CA ASN A 935 -18.12 8.53 -8.87
C ASN A 935 -17.52 7.89 -10.13
N ARG A 936 -18.19 7.96 -11.29
CA ARG A 936 -17.66 7.46 -12.58
C ARG A 936 -17.94 8.44 -13.72
N GLU A 937 -17.12 8.34 -14.76
CA GLU A 937 -17.48 8.82 -16.09
C GLU A 937 -17.86 7.63 -16.96
N ILE A 938 -19.13 7.57 -17.35
CA ILE A 938 -19.69 6.42 -18.07
C ILE A 938 -19.90 6.82 -19.53
N TYR A 939 -19.11 6.24 -20.42
CA TYR A 939 -19.22 6.41 -21.87
C TYR A 939 -20.03 5.28 -22.46
N ILE A 940 -20.99 5.60 -23.34
CA ILE A 940 -21.84 4.62 -24.01
C ILE A 940 -21.89 4.94 -25.50
N MET A 941 -21.60 3.97 -26.35
CA MET A 941 -21.79 4.04 -27.80
C MET A 941 -22.89 3.05 -28.20
N PRO A 942 -24.17 3.49 -28.30
CA PRO A 942 -25.28 2.54 -28.44
C PRO A 942 -25.27 1.73 -29.73
N CYS A 943 -24.78 2.30 -30.84
CA CYS A 943 -24.71 1.60 -32.12
C CYS A 943 -23.49 2.10 -32.92
N ILE A 944 -22.46 1.27 -33.03
CA ILE A 944 -21.25 1.59 -33.81
C ILE A 944 -21.34 1.16 -35.28
N ASN A 945 -22.18 0.18 -35.61
CA ASN A 945 -22.52 -0.23 -36.98
C ASN A 945 -23.98 0.12 -37.35
N PRO A 946 -24.31 1.41 -37.55
CA PRO A 946 -25.69 1.83 -37.82
C PRO A 946 -26.22 1.34 -39.17
N TYR A 947 -25.38 1.21 -40.20
CA TYR A 947 -25.80 0.64 -41.48
C TYR A 947 -26.20 -0.83 -41.33
N GLY A 948 -25.31 -1.65 -40.74
CA GLY A 948 -25.60 -3.07 -40.51
C GLY A 948 -26.87 -3.25 -39.67
N TRP A 949 -27.07 -2.42 -38.66
CA TRP A 949 -28.26 -2.48 -37.81
C TRP A 949 -29.56 -2.15 -38.53
N VAL A 950 -29.58 -1.07 -39.34
CA VAL A 950 -30.76 -0.70 -40.13
C VAL A 950 -31.12 -1.78 -41.15
N HIS A 951 -30.12 -2.43 -41.74
CA HIS A 951 -30.30 -3.49 -42.75
C HIS A 951 -30.37 -4.90 -42.16
N LEU A 952 -30.35 -5.04 -40.82
CA LEU A 952 -30.37 -6.32 -40.09
C LEU A 952 -29.30 -7.31 -40.60
N GLN A 953 -28.09 -6.81 -40.80
CA GLN A 953 -26.93 -7.60 -41.20
C GLN A 953 -25.74 -7.37 -40.26
N ARG A 954 -24.90 -8.40 -40.15
CA ARG A 954 -23.68 -8.38 -39.35
C ARG A 954 -22.68 -7.28 -39.76
N TYR A 955 -22.49 -7.12 -41.07
CA TYR A 955 -21.41 -6.33 -41.68
C TYR A 955 -21.76 -4.84 -41.85
N ASP A 956 -20.74 -4.01 -42.05
CA ASP A 956 -20.90 -2.58 -42.41
C ASP A 956 -21.37 -2.40 -43.88
N GLU A 957 -21.42 -1.16 -44.36
CA GLU A 957 -21.79 -0.81 -45.73
C GLU A 957 -20.85 -1.34 -46.82
N ASN A 958 -19.64 -1.73 -46.45
CA ASN A 958 -18.61 -2.26 -47.33
C ASN A 958 -18.48 -3.79 -47.22
N GLY A 959 -19.33 -4.45 -46.42
CA GLY A 959 -19.28 -5.89 -46.19
C GLY A 959 -18.17 -6.32 -45.23
N VAL A 960 -17.62 -5.42 -44.42
CA VAL A 960 -16.56 -5.70 -43.44
C VAL A 960 -17.19 -6.04 -42.09
N ASP A 961 -16.66 -7.07 -41.42
CA ASP A 961 -17.05 -7.43 -40.06
C ASP A 961 -16.30 -6.51 -39.09
N MET A 962 -17.04 -5.60 -38.45
CA MET A 962 -16.45 -4.58 -37.59
C MET A 962 -15.71 -5.18 -36.39
N ASN A 963 -16.15 -6.35 -35.87
CA ASN A 963 -15.44 -7.05 -34.80
C ASN A 963 -14.30 -7.95 -35.32
N ARG A 964 -13.82 -7.71 -36.54
CA ARG A 964 -12.61 -8.31 -37.13
C ARG A 964 -11.66 -7.23 -37.70
N ASP A 965 -11.98 -5.95 -37.48
CA ASP A 965 -11.34 -4.80 -38.11
C ASP A 965 -10.39 -4.04 -37.16
N TYR A 966 -10.17 -4.53 -35.94
CA TYR A 966 -9.27 -3.87 -34.98
C TYR A 966 -7.79 -4.26 -35.19
N PRO A 967 -6.84 -3.34 -34.92
CA PRO A 967 -5.41 -3.53 -35.21
C PRO A 967 -4.69 -4.37 -34.13
N TYR A 968 -5.23 -5.54 -33.79
CA TYR A 968 -4.60 -6.51 -32.89
C TYR A 968 -4.83 -7.93 -33.39
N ASP A 969 -3.74 -8.70 -33.54
CA ASP A 969 -3.75 -10.01 -34.20
C ASP A 969 -4.63 -9.99 -35.46
N TYR A 970 -4.35 -9.04 -36.36
CA TYR A 970 -5.20 -8.74 -37.52
C TYR A 970 -4.69 -9.49 -38.76
N SER A 971 -5.59 -10.16 -39.49
CA SER A 971 -5.24 -11.00 -40.65
C SER A 971 -5.55 -10.38 -42.02
N GLY A 972 -6.12 -9.17 -42.07
CA GLY A 972 -6.48 -8.50 -43.33
C GLY A 972 -5.38 -7.57 -43.88
N SER A 973 -5.69 -6.82 -44.93
CA SER A 973 -4.73 -5.92 -45.59
C SER A 973 -4.58 -4.54 -44.94
N ALA A 974 -5.61 -4.03 -44.24
CA ALA A 974 -5.56 -2.78 -43.49
C ALA A 974 -6.64 -2.76 -42.39
N PRO A 975 -6.28 -2.68 -41.10
CA PRO A 975 -7.26 -2.57 -40.02
C PRO A 975 -7.89 -1.17 -39.98
N LEU A 976 -8.95 -1.00 -39.20
CA LEU A 976 -9.72 0.23 -39.01
C LEU A 976 -10.29 0.77 -40.33
N SER A 977 -10.73 -0.14 -41.20
CA SER A 977 -11.35 0.18 -42.48
C SER A 977 -12.79 0.68 -42.33
N THR A 978 -13.48 0.25 -41.27
CA THR A 978 -14.85 0.65 -40.96
C THR A 978 -14.90 1.95 -40.17
N ILE A 979 -15.92 2.78 -40.42
CA ILE A 979 -16.09 4.07 -39.72
C ILE A 979 -16.40 3.84 -38.22
N GLY A 980 -17.15 2.78 -37.89
CA GLY A 980 -17.47 2.44 -36.51
C GLY A 980 -16.25 2.01 -35.68
N ALA A 981 -15.39 1.13 -36.20
CA ALA A 981 -14.16 0.74 -35.51
C ALA A 981 -13.21 1.95 -35.36
N ARG A 982 -13.13 2.83 -36.37
CA ARG A 982 -12.40 4.11 -36.26
C ARG A 982 -12.97 5.01 -35.18
N ALA A 983 -14.29 5.11 -35.05
CA ALA A 983 -14.93 5.92 -34.01
C ALA A 983 -14.56 5.41 -32.61
N VAL A 984 -14.57 4.09 -32.40
CA VAL A 984 -14.12 3.47 -31.14
C VAL A 984 -12.63 3.72 -30.92
N HIS A 985 -11.79 3.52 -31.94
CA HIS A 985 -10.35 3.73 -31.86
C HIS A 985 -9.97 5.18 -31.52
N GLU A 986 -10.61 6.17 -32.15
CA GLU A 986 -10.38 7.58 -31.85
C GLU A 986 -10.87 7.96 -30.44
N LEU A 987 -11.97 7.33 -29.97
CA LEU A 987 -12.41 7.48 -28.59
C LEU A 987 -11.38 6.89 -27.60
N THR A 988 -10.87 5.68 -27.85
CA THR A 988 -9.85 5.05 -26.99
C THR A 988 -8.48 5.73 -27.04
N LYS A 989 -8.18 6.53 -28.08
CA LYS A 989 -6.99 7.42 -28.08
C LYS A 989 -7.14 8.61 -27.14
N CYS A 990 -8.37 9.05 -26.92
CA CYS A 990 -8.66 10.25 -26.14
C CYS A 990 -8.92 9.96 -24.65
N HIS A 991 -9.14 8.69 -24.31
CA HIS A 991 -9.63 8.18 -23.04
C HIS A 991 -8.91 6.90 -22.65
N LEU A 992 -8.65 6.71 -21.36
CA LEU A 992 -8.06 5.47 -20.85
C LEU A 992 -9.06 4.76 -19.97
N PHE A 993 -9.91 3.97 -20.61
CA PHE A 993 -10.98 3.25 -19.95
C PHE A 993 -10.41 2.16 -19.04
N ILE A 994 -10.77 2.19 -17.76
CA ILE A 994 -10.38 1.16 -16.80
C ILE A 994 -11.04 -0.19 -17.08
N ASN A 995 -12.17 -0.17 -17.80
CA ASN A 995 -12.87 -1.35 -18.27
C ASN A 995 -13.78 -1.00 -19.46
N THR A 996 -14.03 -1.97 -20.34
CA THR A 996 -14.95 -1.82 -21.47
C THR A 996 -15.79 -3.06 -21.69
N VAL A 997 -17.06 -2.87 -22.06
CA VAL A 997 -18.01 -3.95 -22.37
C VAL A 997 -18.58 -3.74 -23.76
N SER A 998 -18.46 -4.76 -24.61
CA SER A 998 -19.19 -4.85 -25.87
C SER A 998 -20.35 -5.84 -25.73
N TRP A 999 -21.59 -5.40 -26.00
CA TRP A 999 -22.73 -6.30 -26.04
C TRP A 999 -22.91 -6.94 -27.40
N HIS A 1000 -22.93 -8.27 -27.38
CA HIS A 1000 -23.22 -9.13 -28.52
C HIS A 1000 -24.54 -9.91 -28.34
N GLY A 1001 -25.09 -10.39 -29.45
CA GLY A 1001 -26.22 -11.31 -29.51
C GLY A 1001 -25.80 -12.72 -29.95
N GLY A 1002 -26.67 -13.71 -29.76
CA GLY A 1002 -26.48 -15.07 -30.31
C GLY A 1002 -25.77 -16.10 -29.42
N ALA A 1003 -25.13 -15.67 -28.33
CA ALA A 1003 -24.54 -16.56 -27.31
C ALA A 1003 -24.80 -16.05 -25.89
N GLU A 1004 -24.76 -16.96 -24.91
CA GLU A 1004 -25.07 -16.67 -23.50
C GLU A 1004 -23.80 -16.81 -22.65
N GLY A 1005 -23.06 -15.71 -22.49
CA GLY A 1005 -21.86 -15.71 -21.65
C GLY A 1005 -21.22 -14.34 -21.52
N ILE A 1006 -20.22 -14.25 -20.64
CA ILE A 1006 -19.34 -13.10 -20.45
C ILE A 1006 -17.95 -13.53 -20.91
N TYR A 1007 -17.52 -13.00 -22.04
CA TYR A 1007 -16.24 -13.35 -22.67
C TYR A 1007 -15.26 -12.21 -22.46
N TYR A 1008 -14.05 -12.54 -22.03
CA TYR A 1008 -12.96 -11.57 -21.84
C TYR A 1008 -11.73 -11.94 -22.66
N ALA A 1009 -10.73 -11.04 -22.63
CA ALA A 1009 -9.57 -11.03 -23.52
C ALA A 1009 -8.76 -12.33 -23.55
N TRP A 1010 -7.84 -12.39 -24.52
CA TRP A 1010 -7.13 -13.57 -25.04
C TRP A 1010 -8.05 -14.50 -25.84
N GLY A 1011 -8.87 -13.90 -26.69
CA GLY A 1011 -9.72 -14.56 -27.68
C GLY A 1011 -9.05 -14.83 -29.03
N CYS A 1012 -7.87 -14.26 -29.31
CA CYS A 1012 -7.29 -14.31 -30.64
C CYS A 1012 -6.39 -15.53 -30.90
N TYR A 1013 -5.99 -15.73 -32.16
CA TYR A 1013 -5.16 -16.87 -32.56
C TYR A 1013 -3.75 -16.80 -31.97
N ALA A 1014 -3.21 -15.59 -31.76
CA ALA A 1014 -1.92 -15.37 -31.11
C ALA A 1014 -1.84 -15.93 -29.68
N HIS A 1015 -2.98 -16.08 -29.00
CA HIS A 1015 -3.07 -16.58 -27.61
C HIS A 1015 -3.73 -17.95 -27.50
N ASN A 1016 -3.72 -18.73 -28.58
CA ASN A 1016 -4.29 -20.08 -28.63
C ASN A 1016 -3.27 -21.19 -28.24
N THR A 1017 -2.11 -20.82 -27.70
CA THR A 1017 -1.06 -21.72 -27.22
C THR A 1017 -0.55 -21.27 -25.86
N ALA A 1018 -0.16 -22.21 -24.98
CA ALA A 1018 0.25 -21.93 -23.61
C ALA A 1018 1.45 -20.94 -23.51
N PRO A 1019 1.47 -20.03 -22.50
CA PRO A 1019 0.44 -19.84 -21.47
C PRO A 1019 -0.83 -19.20 -22.04
N TYR A 1020 -2.00 -19.73 -21.65
CA TYR A 1020 -3.29 -19.32 -22.21
C TYR A 1020 -3.86 -18.10 -21.45
N GLU A 1021 -3.28 -17.74 -20.32
CA GLU A 1021 -3.72 -16.71 -19.39
C GLU A 1021 -3.21 -15.33 -19.84
N CYS A 1022 -4.08 -14.32 -19.82
CA CYS A 1022 -3.64 -12.93 -19.93
C CYS A 1022 -3.07 -12.44 -18.59
N PRO A 1023 -2.20 -11.39 -18.57
CA PRO A 1023 -1.64 -10.85 -17.33
C PRO A 1023 -2.67 -10.56 -16.23
N ASP A 1024 -3.87 -10.11 -16.60
CA ASP A 1024 -4.96 -9.76 -15.69
C ASP A 1024 -6.07 -10.84 -15.60
N ASP A 1025 -5.78 -12.11 -15.94
CA ASP A 1025 -6.78 -13.20 -16.00
C ASP A 1025 -7.55 -13.38 -14.67
N ILE A 1026 -6.88 -13.19 -13.53
CA ILE A 1026 -7.50 -13.23 -12.20
C ILE A 1026 -8.52 -12.09 -12.02
N ALA A 1027 -8.21 -10.89 -12.53
CA ALA A 1027 -9.12 -9.75 -12.45
C ALA A 1027 -10.37 -9.98 -13.31
N PHE A 1028 -10.18 -10.41 -14.57
CA PHE A 1028 -11.28 -10.75 -15.46
C PHE A 1028 -12.15 -11.90 -14.92
N TYR A 1029 -11.54 -12.92 -14.34
CA TYR A 1029 -12.26 -14.02 -13.70
C TYR A 1029 -13.17 -13.51 -12.56
N ASN A 1030 -12.64 -12.64 -11.70
CA ASN A 1030 -13.41 -12.06 -10.60
C ASN A 1030 -14.52 -11.14 -11.09
N GLU A 1031 -14.26 -10.29 -12.09
CA GLU A 1031 -15.28 -9.42 -12.70
C GLU A 1031 -16.39 -10.24 -13.35
N GLY A 1032 -16.03 -11.24 -14.18
CA GLY A 1032 -16.98 -12.16 -14.81
C GLY A 1032 -17.86 -12.87 -13.78
N LYS A 1033 -17.28 -13.30 -12.65
CA LYS A 1033 -18.02 -13.88 -11.52
C LYS A 1033 -19.05 -12.92 -10.93
N TYR A 1034 -18.67 -11.67 -10.62
CA TYR A 1034 -19.59 -10.69 -10.03
C TYR A 1034 -20.68 -10.26 -11.01
N MET A 1035 -20.31 -10.02 -12.27
CA MET A 1035 -21.23 -9.73 -13.36
C MET A 1035 -22.26 -10.85 -13.54
N SER A 1036 -21.80 -12.10 -13.54
CA SER A 1036 -22.64 -13.31 -13.63
C SER A 1036 -23.61 -13.41 -12.45
N GLN A 1037 -23.13 -13.24 -11.22
CA GLN A 1037 -23.93 -13.30 -9.99
C GLN A 1037 -25.00 -12.21 -9.93
N TYR A 1038 -24.64 -10.97 -10.30
CA TYR A 1038 -25.57 -9.84 -10.27
C TYR A 1038 -26.58 -9.88 -11.42
N GLY A 1039 -26.19 -10.39 -12.60
CA GLY A 1039 -27.08 -10.66 -13.73
C GLY A 1039 -28.25 -11.58 -13.36
N GLY A 1040 -28.02 -12.48 -12.39
CA GLY A 1040 -29.03 -13.37 -11.81
C GLY A 1040 -29.40 -14.55 -12.71
N SER A 1041 -30.35 -15.37 -12.24
CA SER A 1041 -30.73 -16.60 -12.93
C SER A 1041 -31.42 -16.35 -14.27
N TYR A 1042 -30.96 -17.09 -15.27
CA TYR A 1042 -31.46 -17.06 -16.63
C TYR A 1042 -32.06 -18.43 -16.97
N THR A 1043 -33.39 -18.48 -17.10
CA THR A 1043 -34.15 -19.73 -17.07
C THR A 1043 -34.22 -20.49 -18.40
N ALA A 1044 -33.54 -20.05 -19.46
CA ALA A 1044 -33.67 -20.66 -20.78
C ALA A 1044 -32.64 -21.78 -21.09
N SER A 1045 -31.48 -21.78 -20.43
CA SER A 1045 -30.37 -22.73 -20.68
C SER A 1045 -30.26 -23.87 -19.65
N GLY A 1046 -30.98 -23.79 -18.52
CA GLY A 1046 -30.85 -24.73 -17.41
C GLY A 1046 -29.61 -24.52 -16.53
N SER A 1047 -28.71 -23.58 -16.89
CA SER A 1047 -27.65 -23.08 -16.01
C SER A 1047 -28.15 -21.89 -15.19
N ASN A 1048 -27.77 -21.83 -13.91
CA ASN A 1048 -28.32 -20.86 -12.97
C ASN A 1048 -27.78 -19.42 -13.14
N TYR A 1049 -26.77 -19.17 -13.99
CA TYR A 1049 -26.12 -17.86 -14.22
C TYR A 1049 -25.39 -17.81 -15.59
N TYR A 1050 -25.02 -16.61 -16.08
CA TYR A 1050 -24.15 -16.48 -17.26
C TYR A 1050 -22.79 -17.16 -17.02
N GLU A 1051 -22.36 -18.02 -17.94
CA GLU A 1051 -21.00 -18.54 -17.90
C GLU A 1051 -20.00 -17.43 -18.24
N TYR A 1052 -18.80 -17.50 -17.69
CA TYR A 1052 -17.77 -16.50 -17.91
C TYR A 1052 -16.40 -17.16 -18.05
N GLY A 1053 -15.56 -16.61 -18.92
CA GLY A 1053 -14.26 -17.16 -19.23
C GLY A 1053 -13.60 -16.46 -20.41
N ARG A 1054 -12.36 -16.86 -20.72
CA ARG A 1054 -11.62 -16.38 -21.89
C ARG A 1054 -12.38 -16.66 -23.17
N ALA A 1055 -12.37 -15.72 -24.10
CA ALA A 1055 -13.09 -15.85 -25.37
C ALA A 1055 -12.64 -17.09 -26.17
N ASN A 1056 -11.36 -17.50 -26.14
CA ASN A 1056 -10.89 -18.71 -26.84
C ASN A 1056 -11.33 -20.04 -26.20
N GLN A 1057 -11.68 -20.05 -24.90
CA GLN A 1057 -12.15 -21.23 -24.17
C GLN A 1057 -13.67 -21.40 -24.28
N MET A 1058 -14.36 -20.27 -24.30
CA MET A 1058 -15.81 -20.21 -24.29
C MET A 1058 -16.40 -20.12 -25.71
N LEU A 1059 -15.61 -19.63 -26.67
CA LEU A 1059 -15.94 -19.52 -28.09
C LEU A 1059 -14.80 -20.12 -28.94
N TYR A 1060 -14.55 -19.55 -30.11
CA TYR A 1060 -13.51 -19.93 -31.04
C TYR A 1060 -12.56 -18.75 -31.26
N PRO A 1061 -11.26 -19.00 -31.53
CA PRO A 1061 -10.31 -17.92 -31.74
C PRO A 1061 -10.60 -17.12 -33.02
N CYS A 1062 -10.36 -15.82 -32.99
CA CYS A 1062 -10.58 -14.93 -34.14
C CYS A 1062 -9.56 -13.80 -34.25
N TYR A 1063 -9.35 -13.29 -35.47
CA TYR A 1063 -8.44 -12.17 -35.74
C TYR A 1063 -9.16 -10.81 -35.61
N GLY A 1064 -8.47 -9.79 -35.10
CA GLY A 1064 -8.97 -8.40 -35.10
C GLY A 1064 -10.18 -8.13 -34.21
N ALA A 1065 -10.37 -8.90 -33.14
CA ALA A 1065 -11.49 -8.76 -32.21
C ALA A 1065 -11.33 -7.54 -31.28
N TYR A 1066 -12.45 -6.92 -30.89
CA TYR A 1066 -12.44 -5.73 -30.04
C TYR A 1066 -11.90 -6.01 -28.64
N GLU A 1067 -12.29 -7.10 -28.01
CA GLU A 1067 -11.90 -7.44 -26.63
C GLU A 1067 -10.38 -7.55 -26.48
N ASP A 1068 -9.71 -8.16 -27.46
CA ASP A 1068 -8.26 -8.31 -27.47
C ASP A 1068 -7.55 -6.99 -27.81
N TYR A 1069 -8.07 -6.23 -28.78
CA TYR A 1069 -7.56 -4.88 -29.08
C TYR A 1069 -7.72 -3.93 -27.89
N ALA A 1070 -8.89 -3.93 -27.25
CA ALA A 1070 -9.18 -3.11 -26.08
C ALA A 1070 -8.19 -3.39 -24.95
N TYR A 1071 -7.87 -4.66 -24.72
CA TYR A 1071 -6.96 -5.10 -23.67
C TYR A 1071 -5.47 -5.05 -24.01
N ALA A 1072 -5.05 -5.03 -25.29
CA ALA A 1072 -3.63 -5.17 -25.60
C ALA A 1072 -3.05 -4.12 -26.55
N ALA A 1073 -3.88 -3.30 -27.18
CA ALA A 1073 -3.40 -2.36 -28.19
C ALA A 1073 -4.13 -1.00 -28.21
N SER A 1074 -5.21 -0.86 -27.46
CA SER A 1074 -6.03 0.36 -27.49
C SER A 1074 -5.29 1.61 -27.00
N TRP A 1075 -4.26 1.42 -26.17
CA TRP A 1075 -3.38 2.47 -25.63
C TRP A 1075 -2.01 2.59 -26.34
N ASP A 1076 -1.57 1.58 -27.10
CA ASP A 1076 -0.24 1.53 -27.72
C ASP A 1076 -0.15 2.24 -29.09
N LEU A 1077 -1.30 2.57 -29.68
CA LEU A 1077 -1.40 3.22 -31.01
C LEU A 1077 -1.78 4.71 -30.94
N ALA A 1078 -1.58 5.36 -29.78
CA ALA A 1078 -1.86 6.78 -29.54
C ALA A 1078 -0.68 7.72 -29.86
#